data_AF-A0A496BMK6-F1
#
_entry.id   AF-A0A496BMK6-F1
#
_cell.length_a   1.000
_cell.length_b   1.000
_cell.length_c   1.000
_cell.angle_alpha   90.00
_cell.angle_beta   90.00
_cell.angle_gamma   90.00
#
_symmetry.space_group_name_H-M   'P 1'
#
loop_
_entity.id
_entity.type
_entity.pdbx_description
1 polymer ?
#
loop_
_entity_poly.entity_id
_entity_poly.type
_entity_poly.pdbx_seq_one_letter_code
_entity_poly.pdbx_strand_id
1 'polypeptide(L)'
;MEEIGIKLQKAVLIMMSIVSMSGMSSCEDRLDSPRPSTGGGKAVEVSLCVGLADEEDAVGGTKTITVPDDPLATARPDKLYGLEVWQYDRSGSFVAGKGASLGDVAIGSSFSVTLTAMDDCQLLIIARGYGSSNYTVGSLKDKSLSSVQGTTAPASTIEGITTEGGVNAMPYILHLPYVNVTEDGRIESPEGSDIRILLRRLATRLTVAWENLPDNTGYDLRQVMLQSIPVEYKLLPDNKDSYPSPLDQYRTIQVSNVTNKGQYTCWAPAVVREESANATSDYYRTKANAPKGSAYATFISQHKTDNKKKLNYRVYLGGNSSKDFSLRDNTNYIYKVTMDHTSLPVDDKRITIIDPILASENNNNLVPTANCFMVVPGGAFCFNPYTYYVNGVSKDNTLLRGWCGLSGSTLSSPIKSVKVLWQTLEDGDLGDPVLGVVTKYAPQTTEDDHTNIVELKNGESLTDARIYCRVATNTVGGSGMIAAYDGDNGTGNILWSWHIWVTDYSPSATANESVDDENKRVQKYTYGNKTQYPMMDRNLGAMAGYTIAPSDKLERSKTNGFHYQWGRKDPFPSTYSSKSPTSIVVNSGQLTPGMLNLYQPDGVSYFIRKNVTSLYTILQAFQNPTVIAASGATWSNQCTRDLWNDSQDNKTVYDPCPAGWRVASKVNYLPFFTNSSYTESNDDVQAMNLANSSSLERDGGAVLYFEDQSSGGSTYIRFTGYQEYANAFNYINGMGNLWCREGKAGDVGHKYAFSIVLPGKVGFANKGLRCISGEWTPRDAHPLRCIQDR
;
A
#
# COMPACT_ATOMS: atom_id res chain seq x y z
N MET A 1 -19.77 38.25 12.45
CA MET A 1 -21.03 37.63 12.92
C MET A 1 -20.90 36.16 12.60
N GLU A 2 -20.87 35.35 13.67
CA GLU A 2 -20.22 34.03 13.74
C GLU A 2 -20.92 32.95 12.91
N GLU A 3 -20.09 32.11 12.27
CA GLU A 3 -20.47 30.89 11.56
C GLU A 3 -21.14 29.87 12.49
N ILE A 4 -22.41 29.59 12.21
CA ILE A 4 -23.19 28.54 12.88
C ILE A 4 -22.86 27.14 12.31
N GLY A 5 -22.26 27.06 11.12
CA GLY A 5 -21.92 25.80 10.44
C GLY A 5 -20.86 24.94 11.13
N ILE A 6 -19.96 25.54 11.91
CA ILE A 6 -18.86 24.82 12.60
C ILE A 6 -19.28 24.38 14.02
N LYS A 7 -20.26 25.05 14.65
CA LYS A 7 -20.71 24.72 16.02
C LYS A 7 -21.57 23.45 16.09
N LEU A 8 -22.27 23.08 15.01
CA LEU A 8 -23.08 21.85 14.95
C LEU A 8 -22.26 20.55 14.94
N GLN A 9 -20.99 20.57 14.49
CA GLN A 9 -20.12 19.39 14.55
C GLN A 9 -19.49 19.17 15.94
N LYS A 10 -19.28 20.21 16.73
CA LYS A 10 -18.69 20.10 18.07
C LYS A 10 -19.70 19.75 19.18
N ALA A 11 -20.96 20.13 19.02
CA ALA A 11 -21.99 19.88 20.04
C ALA A 11 -22.37 18.39 20.17
N VAL A 12 -22.30 17.62 19.07
CA VAL A 12 -22.63 16.18 19.08
C VAL A 12 -21.51 15.34 19.73
N LEU A 13 -20.26 15.81 19.67
CA LEU A 13 -19.12 15.08 20.28
C LEU A 13 -19.18 15.04 21.82
N ILE A 14 -19.78 16.04 22.46
CA ILE A 14 -19.84 16.15 23.93
C ILE A 14 -20.94 15.27 24.54
N MET A 15 -21.99 14.90 23.78
CA MET A 15 -23.05 14.01 24.29
C MET A 15 -22.76 12.52 24.15
N MET A 16 -21.73 12.09 23.40
CA MET A 16 -21.36 10.68 23.29
C MET A 16 -20.30 10.21 24.31
N SER A 17 -19.78 11.08 25.19
CA SER A 17 -18.66 10.75 26.10
C SER A 17 -19.06 10.47 27.56
N ILE A 18 -20.35 10.44 27.93
CA ILE A 18 -20.79 10.13 29.30
C ILE A 18 -21.93 9.11 29.29
N VAL A 19 -21.66 7.85 28.94
CA VAL A 19 -22.41 6.70 29.49
C VAL A 19 -21.48 5.49 29.57
N SER A 20 -20.66 5.43 30.62
CA SER A 20 -20.18 4.17 31.17
C SER A 20 -19.82 4.37 32.62
N MET A 21 -20.75 4.07 33.53
CA MET A 21 -20.48 3.44 34.84
C MET A 21 -21.80 3.17 35.58
N SER A 22 -22.00 1.89 35.90
CA SER A 22 -22.70 1.32 37.07
C SER A 22 -24.20 1.59 37.33
N GLY A 23 -24.95 0.49 37.54
CA GLY A 23 -26.01 0.44 38.55
C GLY A 23 -27.34 -0.15 38.10
N MET A 24 -27.62 -1.39 38.48
CA MET A 24 -28.95 -2.01 38.46
C MET A 24 -29.96 -1.16 39.25
N SER A 25 -31.13 -0.86 38.68
CA SER A 25 -32.43 -1.17 39.28
C SER A 25 -33.58 -0.80 38.34
N SER A 26 -34.62 -1.61 38.43
CA SER A 26 -35.89 -1.60 37.71
C SER A 26 -36.69 -0.31 37.89
N CYS A 27 -37.18 0.25 36.78
CA CYS A 27 -38.55 0.77 36.62
C CYS A 27 -38.85 0.82 35.11
N GLU A 28 -39.97 0.21 34.73
CA GLU A 28 -40.45 0.10 33.35
C GLU A 28 -40.94 1.45 32.84
N ASP A 29 -40.22 2.05 31.88
CA ASP A 29 -40.80 2.99 30.93
C ASP A 29 -40.75 2.35 29.54
N ARG A 30 -41.93 2.10 28.98
CA ARG A 30 -42.14 1.56 27.63
C ARG A 30 -41.49 2.50 26.61
N LEU A 31 -40.33 2.12 26.11
CA LEU A 31 -39.81 2.60 24.84
C LEU A 31 -40.65 1.94 23.73
N ASP A 32 -41.55 2.71 23.12
CA ASP A 32 -42.18 2.31 21.87
C ASP A 32 -41.08 1.98 20.85
N SER A 33 -41.17 0.80 20.27
CA SER A 33 -40.23 0.32 19.27
C SER A 33 -40.29 1.20 18.02
N PRO A 34 -39.15 1.52 17.36
CA PRO A 34 -39.17 2.28 16.11
C PRO A 34 -39.95 1.49 15.06
N ARG A 35 -40.97 2.12 14.46
CA ARG A 35 -41.68 1.55 13.31
C ARG A 35 -40.72 1.41 12.12
N PRO A 36 -40.78 0.31 11.36
CA PRO A 36 -40.08 0.22 10.08
C PRO A 36 -40.65 1.29 9.12
N SER A 37 -39.75 2.00 8.43
CA SER A 37 -40.10 2.94 7.36
C SER A 37 -40.78 2.19 6.21
N THR A 38 -42.06 2.44 6.01
CA THR A 38 -42.76 2.13 4.75
C THR A 38 -42.45 3.24 3.75
N GLY A 39 -41.69 2.92 2.71
CA GLY A 39 -41.43 3.82 1.59
C GLY A 39 -42.73 4.33 0.98
N GLY A 40 -42.96 5.64 1.08
CA GLY A 40 -44.17 6.29 0.57
C GLY A 40 -44.34 7.73 1.03
N GLY A 41 -43.24 8.51 1.13
CA GLY A 41 -43.35 9.95 1.37
C GLY A 41 -43.96 10.65 0.15
N LYS A 42 -44.73 11.72 0.39
CA LYS A 42 -45.31 12.53 -0.69
C LYS A 42 -44.21 13.24 -1.48
N ALA A 43 -44.35 13.30 -2.80
CA ALA A 43 -43.47 14.12 -3.64
C ALA A 43 -43.73 15.61 -3.36
N VAL A 44 -42.68 16.39 -3.10
CA VAL A 44 -42.76 17.81 -2.78
C VAL A 44 -41.81 18.60 -3.66
N GLU A 45 -42.21 19.81 -4.05
CA GLU A 45 -41.36 20.74 -4.77
C GLU A 45 -40.59 21.58 -3.74
N VAL A 46 -39.28 21.62 -3.86
CA VAL A 46 -38.39 22.33 -2.94
C VAL A 46 -37.64 23.40 -3.71
N SER A 47 -37.78 24.66 -3.28
CA SER A 47 -37.07 25.80 -3.86
C SER A 47 -35.73 25.97 -3.16
N LEU A 48 -34.64 25.89 -3.93
CA LEU A 48 -33.27 25.98 -3.42
C LEU A 48 -32.55 27.20 -4.01
N CYS A 49 -31.71 27.81 -3.20
CA CYS A 49 -30.73 28.80 -3.62
C CYS A 49 -29.34 28.30 -3.23
N VAL A 50 -28.49 28.06 -4.23
CA VAL A 50 -27.16 27.46 -4.04
C VAL A 50 -26.07 28.49 -4.28
N GLY A 51 -25.23 28.66 -3.27
CA GLY A 51 -24.02 29.49 -3.33
C GLY A 51 -22.75 28.67 -3.21
N LEU A 52 -21.63 29.38 -3.12
CA LEU A 52 -20.31 28.81 -2.82
C LEU A 52 -19.90 29.22 -1.41
N ALA A 53 -19.32 28.30 -0.66
CA ALA A 53 -18.71 28.61 0.63
C ALA A 53 -17.46 29.47 0.41
N ASP A 54 -17.17 30.40 1.32
CA ASP A 54 -15.88 31.09 1.34
C ASP A 54 -14.75 30.09 1.52
N GLU A 55 -13.65 30.28 0.80
CA GLU A 55 -12.44 29.50 1.04
C GLU A 55 -11.94 29.79 2.45
N GLU A 56 -11.66 28.73 3.20
CA GLU A 56 -11.09 28.87 4.53
C GLU A 56 -9.58 29.10 4.40
N ASP A 57 -9.04 30.09 5.09
CA ASP A 57 -7.61 30.14 5.37
C ASP A 57 -7.34 29.23 6.58
N ALA A 58 -6.40 28.29 6.43
CA ALA A 58 -6.04 27.37 7.52
C ALA A 58 -5.56 28.09 8.80
N VAL A 59 -5.25 29.38 8.71
CA VAL A 59 -4.81 30.23 9.83
C VAL A 59 -5.93 31.21 10.22
N GLY A 60 -6.72 30.84 11.24
CA GLY A 60 -7.56 31.78 11.98
C GLY A 60 -6.74 32.70 12.88
N GLY A 61 -5.95 33.61 12.32
CA GLY A 61 -5.33 34.74 13.03
C GLY A 61 -3.84 34.63 13.47
N THR A 62 -3.12 35.75 13.30
CA THR A 62 -1.88 36.24 13.96
C THR A 62 -0.47 35.86 13.50
N LYS A 63 -0.24 35.05 12.45
CA LYS A 63 1.08 35.02 11.78
C LYS A 63 0.93 35.41 10.32
N THR A 64 1.16 36.69 10.01
CA THR A 64 1.22 37.18 8.63
C THR A 64 2.43 36.56 7.94
N ILE A 65 2.22 35.49 7.18
CA ILE A 65 3.24 34.89 6.33
C ILE A 65 3.22 35.67 5.01
N THR A 66 4.27 36.45 4.74
CA THR A 66 4.41 37.15 3.45
C THR A 66 4.94 36.19 2.40
N VAL A 67 4.05 35.75 1.52
CA VAL A 67 4.36 35.10 0.23
C VAL A 67 3.68 35.90 -0.88
N PRO A 68 4.17 35.85 -2.14
CA PRO A 68 3.45 36.39 -3.29
C PRO A 68 1.99 35.94 -3.32
N ASP A 69 1.10 36.87 -3.69
CA ASP A 69 -0.32 36.58 -3.82
C ASP A 69 -0.57 35.46 -4.84
N ASP A 70 -1.46 34.55 -4.48
CA ASP A 70 -1.91 33.46 -5.33
C ASP A 70 -3.34 33.77 -5.84
N PRO A 71 -3.52 34.20 -7.10
CA PRO A 71 -4.83 34.60 -7.61
C PRO A 71 -5.82 33.42 -7.64
N LEU A 72 -5.34 32.18 -7.67
CA LEU A 72 -6.19 30.99 -7.62
C LEU A 72 -6.75 30.68 -6.23
N ALA A 73 -6.20 31.29 -5.17
CA ALA A 73 -6.64 31.04 -3.79
C ALA A 73 -8.08 31.53 -3.55
N THR A 74 -8.49 32.60 -4.24
CA THR A 74 -9.81 33.26 -4.13
C THR A 74 -10.62 33.22 -5.43
N ALA A 75 -10.09 32.59 -6.48
CA ALA A 75 -10.78 32.48 -7.77
C ALA A 75 -12.10 31.72 -7.63
N ARG A 76 -13.16 32.26 -8.24
CA ARG A 76 -14.50 31.66 -8.27
C ARG A 76 -14.93 31.34 -9.70
N PRO A 77 -15.69 30.25 -9.92
CA PRO A 77 -16.24 29.99 -11.23
C PRO A 77 -17.29 31.07 -11.56
N ASP A 78 -17.49 31.33 -12.84
CA ASP A 78 -18.52 32.29 -13.28
C ASP A 78 -19.94 31.73 -13.13
N LYS A 79 -20.10 30.39 -13.13
CA LYS A 79 -21.37 29.67 -12.99
C LYS A 79 -21.20 28.36 -12.19
N LEU A 80 -22.33 27.83 -11.72
CA LEU A 80 -22.42 26.46 -11.23
C LEU A 80 -22.60 25.53 -12.44
N TYR A 81 -21.49 24.99 -12.94
CA TYR A 81 -21.51 24.12 -14.11
C TYR A 81 -22.05 22.72 -13.80
N GLY A 82 -23.04 22.29 -14.59
CA GLY A 82 -23.62 20.95 -14.49
C GLY A 82 -24.15 20.64 -13.09
N LEU A 83 -24.92 21.55 -12.50
CA LEU A 83 -25.49 21.44 -11.17
C LEU A 83 -26.45 20.25 -11.08
N GLU A 84 -26.25 19.40 -10.07
CA GLU A 84 -27.12 18.27 -9.74
C GLU A 84 -27.48 18.28 -8.26
N VAL A 85 -28.70 17.84 -7.95
CA VAL A 85 -29.21 17.64 -6.58
C VAL A 85 -29.81 16.24 -6.52
N TRP A 86 -29.40 15.43 -5.54
CA TRP A 86 -29.88 14.05 -5.38
C TRP A 86 -30.24 13.75 -3.93
N GLN A 87 -31.35 13.03 -3.74
CA GLN A 87 -31.83 12.59 -2.42
C GLN A 87 -31.55 11.12 -2.19
N TYR A 88 -31.14 10.82 -0.96
CA TYR A 88 -30.89 9.49 -0.46
C TYR A 88 -31.71 9.26 0.80
N ASP A 89 -32.11 8.01 1.04
CA ASP A 89 -32.64 7.64 2.34
C ASP A 89 -31.53 7.62 3.41
N ARG A 90 -31.91 7.38 4.66
CA ARG A 90 -30.95 7.28 5.79
C ARG A 90 -29.82 6.27 5.54
N SER A 91 -30.08 5.19 4.80
CA SER A 91 -29.09 4.15 4.49
C SER A 91 -28.10 4.56 3.39
N GLY A 92 -28.35 5.68 2.69
CA GLY A 92 -27.56 6.11 1.54
C GLY A 92 -28.02 5.50 0.22
N SER A 93 -29.21 4.88 0.18
CA SER A 93 -29.83 4.37 -1.04
C SER A 93 -30.50 5.51 -1.79
N PHE A 94 -30.29 5.57 -3.11
CA PHE A 94 -30.86 6.62 -3.96
C PHE A 94 -32.38 6.56 -3.94
N VAL A 95 -33.06 7.69 -3.70
CA VAL A 95 -34.51 7.76 -3.77
C VAL A 95 -34.91 7.94 -5.24
N ALA A 96 -35.41 6.86 -5.84
CA ALA A 96 -35.67 6.78 -7.28
C ALA A 96 -36.48 7.98 -7.81
N GLY A 97 -35.93 8.64 -8.83
CA GLY A 97 -36.57 9.78 -9.50
C GLY A 97 -36.64 11.06 -8.65
N LYS A 98 -35.89 11.16 -7.55
CA LYS A 98 -35.86 12.35 -6.69
C LYS A 98 -34.53 13.08 -6.78
N GLY A 99 -34.63 14.39 -7.00
CA GLY A 99 -33.51 15.20 -7.43
C GLY A 99 -33.65 15.68 -8.88
N ALA A 100 -32.63 16.37 -9.37
CA ALA A 100 -32.58 16.90 -10.72
C ALA A 100 -31.15 17.14 -11.18
N SER A 101 -30.94 17.03 -12.50
CA SER A 101 -29.79 17.61 -13.20
C SER A 101 -30.25 18.91 -13.86
N LEU A 102 -29.74 20.04 -13.37
CA LEU A 102 -30.20 21.39 -13.73
C LEU A 102 -29.34 22.03 -14.82
N GLY A 103 -28.20 21.43 -15.16
CA GLY A 103 -27.27 21.98 -16.15
C GLY A 103 -26.49 23.16 -15.58
N ASP A 104 -26.15 24.14 -16.41
CA ASP A 104 -25.34 25.28 -15.99
C ASP A 104 -26.24 26.39 -15.42
N VAL A 105 -25.96 26.79 -14.19
CA VAL A 105 -26.84 27.69 -13.42
C VAL A 105 -26.03 28.88 -12.90
N ALA A 106 -26.64 30.07 -12.90
CA ALA A 106 -26.03 31.27 -12.31
C ALA A 106 -25.90 31.11 -10.78
N ILE A 107 -24.77 31.53 -10.22
CA ILE A 107 -24.52 31.42 -8.78
C ILE A 107 -25.55 32.25 -8.01
N GLY A 108 -26.13 31.68 -6.95
CA GLY A 108 -27.14 32.35 -6.12
C GLY A 108 -28.52 32.49 -6.77
N SER A 109 -28.75 31.91 -7.94
CA SER A 109 -30.10 31.83 -8.52
C SER A 109 -30.93 30.74 -7.83
N SER A 110 -32.25 30.96 -7.79
CA SER A 110 -33.20 30.00 -7.22
C SER A 110 -33.73 29.04 -8.28
N PHE A 111 -33.95 27.79 -7.89
CA PHE A 111 -34.53 26.76 -8.75
C PHE A 111 -35.36 25.77 -7.91
N SER A 112 -36.27 25.07 -8.57
CA SER A 112 -37.08 24.03 -7.93
C SER A 112 -36.56 22.64 -8.24
N VAL A 113 -36.62 21.75 -7.25
CA VAL A 113 -36.36 20.31 -7.41
C VAL A 113 -37.46 19.49 -6.74
N THR A 114 -37.87 18.39 -7.38
CA THR A 114 -38.85 17.47 -6.79
C THR A 114 -38.12 16.45 -5.90
N LEU A 115 -38.41 16.51 -4.60
CA LEU A 115 -37.92 15.60 -3.58
C LEU A 115 -39.06 14.78 -2.97
N THR A 116 -38.73 13.85 -2.07
CA THR A 116 -39.70 13.14 -1.23
C THR A 116 -39.66 13.73 0.16
N ALA A 117 -40.82 14.07 0.72
CA ALA A 117 -40.90 14.42 2.14
C ALA A 117 -40.44 13.23 2.98
N MET A 118 -39.36 13.42 3.74
CA MET A 118 -38.65 12.36 4.46
C MET A 118 -37.80 12.97 5.57
N ASP A 119 -38.02 12.49 6.79
CA ASP A 119 -37.17 12.82 7.93
C ASP A 119 -35.88 11.99 7.91
N ASP A 120 -34.81 12.58 8.42
CA ASP A 120 -33.50 11.92 8.58
C ASP A 120 -32.98 11.28 7.29
N CYS A 121 -33.15 12.01 6.19
CA CYS A 121 -32.64 11.66 4.86
C CYS A 121 -31.31 12.37 4.57
N GLN A 122 -30.74 12.11 3.40
CA GLN A 122 -29.50 12.76 2.96
C GLN A 122 -29.68 13.47 1.63
N LEU A 123 -28.96 14.57 1.45
CA LEU A 123 -28.91 15.32 0.19
C LEU A 123 -27.46 15.48 -0.28
N LEU A 124 -27.27 15.29 -1.58
CA LEU A 124 -26.02 15.59 -2.27
C LEU A 124 -26.27 16.66 -3.32
N ILE A 125 -25.56 17.78 -3.21
CA ILE A 125 -25.56 18.83 -4.23
C ILE A 125 -24.16 18.95 -4.80
N ILE A 126 -24.03 18.97 -6.14
CA ILE A 126 -22.76 19.08 -6.83
C ILE A 126 -22.87 20.01 -8.03
N ALA A 127 -21.94 20.97 -8.15
CA ALA A 127 -21.56 21.55 -9.43
C ALA A 127 -20.36 20.76 -9.96
N ARG A 128 -20.52 20.10 -11.10
CA ARG A 128 -19.56 19.11 -11.62
C ARG A 128 -18.27 19.72 -12.17
N GLY A 129 -18.24 21.04 -12.35
CA GLY A 129 -17.16 21.77 -13.02
C GLY A 129 -17.17 21.49 -14.53
N TYR A 130 -16.79 22.47 -15.34
CA TYR A 130 -16.70 22.34 -16.79
C TYR A 130 -15.30 22.71 -17.27
N GLY A 131 -14.62 21.74 -17.87
CA GLY A 131 -13.34 21.95 -18.54
C GLY A 131 -13.54 22.65 -19.88
N SER A 132 -12.65 22.41 -20.83
CA SER A 132 -12.77 22.98 -22.17
C SER A 132 -13.84 22.31 -23.04
N SER A 133 -14.15 21.02 -22.80
CA SER A 133 -15.02 20.23 -23.69
C SER A 133 -16.05 19.36 -22.99
N ASN A 134 -15.92 19.10 -21.69
CA ASN A 134 -16.79 18.21 -20.92
C ASN A 134 -16.86 18.64 -19.46
N TYR A 135 -17.88 18.15 -18.74
CA TYR A 135 -17.90 18.24 -17.28
C TYR A 135 -16.76 17.44 -16.67
N THR A 136 -16.10 18.01 -15.65
CA THR A 136 -14.95 17.39 -14.96
C THR A 136 -15.37 16.11 -14.25
N VAL A 137 -16.59 16.10 -13.69
CA VAL A 137 -17.21 14.93 -13.06
C VAL A 137 -18.39 14.49 -13.91
N GLY A 138 -18.50 13.17 -14.14
CA GLY A 138 -19.66 12.60 -14.82
C GLY A 138 -20.96 12.73 -14.00
N SER A 139 -22.12 12.55 -14.63
CA SER A 139 -23.40 12.60 -13.90
C SER A 139 -23.45 11.61 -12.74
N LEU A 140 -24.05 12.03 -11.62
CA LEU A 140 -24.30 11.21 -10.44
C LEU A 140 -25.74 10.67 -10.40
N LYS A 141 -26.53 10.95 -11.43
CA LYS A 141 -27.91 10.46 -11.56
C LYS A 141 -27.97 8.94 -11.30
N ASP A 142 -28.94 8.54 -10.49
CA ASP A 142 -29.26 7.14 -10.14
C ASP A 142 -28.14 6.37 -9.40
N LYS A 143 -27.04 7.03 -8.99
CA LYS A 143 -25.97 6.40 -8.21
C LYS A 143 -26.33 6.39 -6.72
N SER A 144 -26.12 5.26 -6.04
CA SER A 144 -26.12 5.21 -4.57
C SER A 144 -24.98 6.03 -3.97
N LEU A 145 -25.07 6.40 -2.69
CA LEU A 145 -24.02 7.16 -2.03
C LEU A 145 -22.68 6.42 -2.03
N SER A 146 -22.72 5.09 -1.85
CA SER A 146 -21.52 4.23 -1.95
C SER A 146 -20.87 4.29 -3.33
N SER A 147 -21.67 4.36 -4.41
CA SER A 147 -21.14 4.54 -5.77
C SER A 147 -20.58 5.95 -6.00
N VAL A 148 -21.14 6.97 -5.34
CA VAL A 148 -20.60 8.34 -5.36
C VAL A 148 -19.26 8.41 -4.62
N GLN A 149 -19.14 7.77 -3.45
CA GLN A 149 -17.88 7.67 -2.70
C GLN A 149 -16.76 7.01 -3.52
N GLY A 150 -17.10 6.05 -4.38
CA GLY A 150 -16.18 5.45 -5.35
C GLY A 150 -15.87 6.30 -6.58
N THR A 151 -16.47 7.49 -6.73
CA THR A 151 -16.26 8.39 -7.88
C THR A 151 -15.18 9.43 -7.56
N THR A 152 -14.34 9.71 -8.55
CA THR A 152 -13.21 10.64 -8.44
C THR A 152 -13.22 11.69 -9.55
N ALA A 153 -12.74 12.89 -9.28
CA ALA A 153 -12.41 13.87 -10.31
C ALA A 153 -11.03 13.55 -10.94
N PRO A 154 -10.85 13.75 -12.26
CA PRO A 154 -9.56 13.55 -12.91
C PRO A 154 -8.50 14.51 -12.36
N ALA A 155 -7.42 13.96 -11.79
CA ALA A 155 -6.31 14.74 -11.25
C ALA A 155 -5.71 15.71 -12.28
N SER A 156 -5.57 15.27 -13.53
CA SER A 156 -5.06 16.11 -14.63
C SER A 156 -5.91 17.34 -14.92
N THR A 157 -7.24 17.25 -14.75
CA THR A 157 -8.14 18.39 -14.93
C THR A 157 -8.00 19.38 -13.78
N ILE A 158 -7.97 18.90 -12.54
CA ILE A 158 -7.86 19.77 -11.35
C ILE A 158 -6.48 20.44 -11.30
N GLU A 159 -5.41 19.67 -11.48
CA GLU A 159 -4.03 20.17 -11.45
C GLU A 159 -3.70 21.04 -12.67
N GLY A 160 -4.45 20.91 -13.76
CA GLY A 160 -4.36 21.77 -14.95
C GLY A 160 -4.95 23.16 -14.77
N ILE A 161 -5.63 23.45 -13.65
CA ILE A 161 -6.18 24.77 -13.35
C ILE A 161 -5.06 25.72 -12.92
N THR A 162 -4.57 26.51 -13.89
CA THR A 162 -3.43 27.43 -13.72
C THR A 162 -3.80 28.90 -13.87
N THR A 163 -5.06 29.20 -14.21
CA THR A 163 -5.59 30.56 -14.40
C THR A 163 -6.92 30.72 -13.69
N GLU A 164 -7.28 31.94 -13.31
CA GLU A 164 -8.54 32.23 -12.60
C GLU A 164 -9.76 31.72 -13.38
N GLY A 165 -9.82 31.96 -14.70
CA GLY A 165 -10.90 31.44 -15.54
C GLY A 165 -10.91 29.91 -15.67
N GLY A 166 -9.77 29.25 -15.44
CA GLY A 166 -9.69 27.79 -15.40
C GLY A 166 -10.45 27.17 -14.22
N VAL A 167 -10.76 27.94 -13.17
CA VAL A 167 -11.48 27.44 -11.99
C VAL A 167 -12.90 26.97 -12.30
N ASN A 168 -13.44 27.32 -13.46
CA ASN A 168 -14.68 26.77 -13.99
C ASN A 168 -14.68 25.24 -14.06
N ALA A 169 -13.50 24.62 -14.23
CA ALA A 169 -13.34 23.17 -14.25
C ALA A 169 -13.37 22.52 -12.85
N MET A 170 -13.30 23.30 -11.78
CA MET A 170 -13.27 22.79 -10.41
C MET A 170 -14.66 22.30 -9.97
N PRO A 171 -14.79 21.06 -9.46
CA PRO A 171 -16.03 20.61 -8.85
C PRO A 171 -16.25 21.26 -7.49
N TYR A 172 -17.52 21.58 -7.20
CA TYR A 172 -17.98 22.07 -5.90
C TYR A 172 -19.08 21.17 -5.37
N ILE A 173 -18.99 20.72 -4.13
CA ILE A 173 -19.86 19.69 -3.58
C ILE A 173 -20.32 20.01 -2.15
N LEU A 174 -21.52 19.56 -1.81
CA LEU A 174 -22.06 19.57 -0.44
C LEU A 174 -22.82 18.27 -0.21
N HIS A 175 -22.43 17.52 0.82
CA HIS A 175 -23.18 16.38 1.34
C HIS A 175 -23.77 16.74 2.69
N LEU A 176 -25.10 16.69 2.77
CA LEU A 176 -25.88 16.88 3.97
C LEU A 176 -26.32 15.49 4.47
N PRO A 177 -25.65 14.91 5.47
CA PRO A 177 -25.88 13.52 5.89
C PRO A 177 -27.15 13.32 6.73
N TYR A 178 -27.69 14.40 7.31
CA TYR A 178 -28.87 14.36 8.18
C TYR A 178 -29.71 15.61 7.94
N VAL A 179 -30.80 15.47 7.19
CA VAL A 179 -31.76 16.54 6.91
C VAL A 179 -33.19 16.03 6.84
N ASN A 180 -34.13 16.90 7.15
CA ASN A 180 -35.55 16.65 6.95
C ASN A 180 -35.99 17.39 5.68
N VAL A 181 -36.67 16.68 4.78
CA VAL A 181 -37.44 17.30 3.70
C VAL A 181 -38.89 17.31 4.15
N THR A 182 -39.43 18.50 4.38
CA THR A 182 -40.76 18.66 4.97
C THR A 182 -41.87 18.56 3.91
N GLU A 183 -43.11 18.30 4.34
CA GLU A 183 -44.26 18.22 3.43
C GLU A 183 -44.58 19.55 2.72
N ASP A 184 -44.19 20.69 3.30
CA ASP A 184 -44.34 22.02 2.75
C ASP A 184 -43.16 22.47 1.88
N GLY A 185 -42.21 21.57 1.60
CA GLY A 185 -41.15 21.81 0.60
C GLY A 185 -39.94 22.59 1.13
N ARG A 186 -39.61 22.44 2.42
CA ARG A 186 -38.42 23.04 3.05
C ARG A 186 -37.37 21.96 3.35
N ILE A 187 -36.11 22.39 3.42
CA ILE A 187 -35.01 21.56 3.93
C ILE A 187 -34.65 22.10 5.31
N GLU A 188 -34.74 21.26 6.31
CA GLU A 188 -34.41 21.60 7.69
C GLU A 188 -33.30 20.69 8.22
N SER A 189 -32.55 21.21 9.17
CA SER A 189 -31.73 20.35 10.05
C SER A 189 -32.63 19.39 10.82
N PRO A 190 -32.09 18.32 11.42
CA PRO A 190 -32.87 17.45 12.31
C PRO A 190 -33.55 18.20 13.46
N GLU A 191 -33.08 19.41 13.78
CA GLU A 191 -33.58 20.30 14.82
C GLU A 191 -34.60 21.35 14.30
N GLY A 192 -34.97 21.30 13.02
CA GLY A 192 -35.99 22.18 12.42
C GLY A 192 -35.48 23.56 11.98
N SER A 193 -34.16 23.75 11.86
CA SER A 193 -33.57 25.03 11.39
C SER A 193 -33.32 25.00 9.89
N ASP A 194 -33.62 26.10 9.19
CA ASP A 194 -33.33 26.25 7.76
C ASP A 194 -31.82 26.17 7.48
N ILE A 195 -31.45 25.54 6.36
CA ILE A 195 -30.06 25.26 5.99
C ILE A 195 -29.66 26.06 4.76
N ARG A 196 -28.62 26.90 4.90
CA ARG A 196 -27.99 27.56 3.75
C ARG A 196 -27.15 26.57 2.96
N ILE A 197 -27.40 26.45 1.66
CA ILE A 197 -26.69 25.54 0.76
C ILE A 197 -25.48 26.26 0.14
N LEU A 198 -24.29 25.99 0.69
CA LEU A 198 -23.02 26.50 0.19
C LEU A 198 -22.13 25.34 -0.24
N LEU A 199 -21.78 25.28 -1.52
CA LEU A 199 -20.91 24.23 -2.05
C LEU A 199 -19.46 24.54 -1.74
N ARG A 200 -18.69 23.48 -1.45
CA ARG A 200 -17.26 23.55 -1.13
C ARG A 200 -16.43 23.09 -2.31
N ARG A 201 -15.34 23.80 -2.60
CA ARG A 201 -14.34 23.39 -3.59
C ARG A 201 -13.75 22.04 -3.24
N LEU A 202 -13.69 21.11 -4.20
CA LEU A 202 -13.20 19.75 -3.98
C LEU A 202 -11.72 19.65 -3.55
N ALA A 203 -10.90 20.63 -3.92
CA ALA A 203 -9.45 20.59 -3.75
C ALA A 203 -8.93 21.53 -2.65
N THR A 204 -7.80 21.12 -2.07
CA THR A 204 -6.94 21.96 -1.24
C THR A 204 -6.03 22.79 -2.14
N ARG A 205 -5.82 24.08 -1.81
CA ARG A 205 -4.75 24.90 -2.41
C ARG A 205 -3.57 24.94 -1.44
N LEU A 206 -2.41 24.45 -1.86
CA LEU A 206 -1.23 24.34 -1.00
C LEU A 206 -0.07 25.14 -1.57
N THR A 207 0.42 26.12 -0.79
CA THR A 207 1.67 26.86 -1.02
C THR A 207 2.72 26.41 -0.01
N VAL A 208 3.87 25.97 -0.50
CA VAL A 208 5.06 25.72 0.32
C VAL A 208 6.19 26.62 -0.17
N ALA A 209 6.54 27.61 0.64
CA ALA A 209 7.69 28.48 0.45
C ALA A 209 8.86 28.04 1.35
N TRP A 210 10.08 28.22 0.87
CA TRP A 210 11.28 27.85 1.60
C TRP A 210 12.42 28.85 1.46
N GLU A 211 13.26 28.87 2.49
CA GLU A 211 14.50 29.62 2.53
C GLU A 211 15.55 28.85 3.35
N ASN A 212 16.54 28.29 2.66
CA ASN A 212 17.74 27.72 3.26
C ASN A 212 18.80 28.81 3.39
N LEU A 213 19.45 28.91 4.55
CA LEU A 213 20.54 29.85 4.80
C LEU A 213 21.89 29.13 4.68
N PRO A 214 22.43 28.93 3.46
CA PRO A 214 23.58 28.07 3.21
C PRO A 214 24.87 28.55 3.89
N ASP A 215 24.96 29.84 4.24
CA ASP A 215 26.12 30.40 4.95
C ASP A 215 26.11 30.05 6.43
N ASN A 216 24.93 29.80 7.01
CA ASN A 216 24.80 29.29 8.36
C ASN A 216 24.91 27.76 8.35
N THR A 217 24.12 27.10 7.49
CA THR A 217 23.98 25.64 7.51
C THR A 217 25.21 24.92 6.95
N GLY A 218 25.90 25.50 5.96
CA GLY A 218 26.98 24.84 5.20
C GLY A 218 26.49 23.93 4.07
N TYR A 219 25.18 23.90 3.79
CA TYR A 219 24.56 23.04 2.78
C TYR A 219 23.75 23.86 1.78
N ASP A 220 23.77 23.47 0.50
CA ASP A 220 22.91 24.02 -0.55
C ASP A 220 21.69 23.13 -0.76
N LEU A 221 20.50 23.74 -0.83
CA LEU A 221 19.28 23.02 -1.13
C LEU A 221 19.29 22.50 -2.57
N ARG A 222 18.98 21.21 -2.74
CA ARG A 222 18.99 20.54 -4.06
C ARG A 222 17.65 19.94 -4.44
N GLN A 223 16.83 19.53 -3.48
CA GLN A 223 15.54 18.91 -3.75
C GLN A 223 14.47 19.39 -2.78
N VAL A 224 13.27 19.60 -3.30
CA VAL A 224 12.04 19.86 -2.55
C VAL A 224 11.00 18.88 -3.08
N MET A 225 10.34 18.16 -2.19
CA MET A 225 9.33 17.17 -2.57
C MET A 225 8.12 17.28 -1.65
N LEU A 226 6.92 17.11 -2.20
CA LEU A 226 5.69 16.85 -1.44
C LEU A 226 5.40 15.36 -1.52
N GLN A 227 5.31 14.69 -0.38
CA GLN A 227 5.19 13.25 -0.27
C GLN A 227 3.91 12.85 0.45
N SER A 228 3.48 11.59 0.25
CA SER A 228 2.19 11.08 0.74
C SER A 228 1.01 11.94 0.24
N ILE A 229 1.09 12.40 -1.01
CA ILE A 229 -0.02 13.11 -1.66
C ILE A 229 -0.91 12.07 -2.36
N PRO A 230 -2.22 11.99 -2.05
CA PRO A 230 -3.10 11.06 -2.73
C PRO A 230 -3.10 11.29 -4.25
N VAL A 231 -3.30 10.22 -5.02
CA VAL A 231 -3.43 10.34 -6.48
C VAL A 231 -4.82 10.81 -6.89
N GLU A 232 -5.86 10.37 -6.16
CA GLU A 232 -7.26 10.57 -6.52
C GLU A 232 -7.91 11.74 -5.75
N TYR A 233 -8.68 12.57 -6.46
CA TYR A 233 -9.61 13.54 -5.86
C TYR A 233 -10.98 12.87 -5.69
N LYS A 234 -11.21 12.13 -4.61
CA LYS A 234 -12.53 11.50 -4.37
C LYS A 234 -13.55 12.58 -3.99
N LEU A 235 -14.78 12.44 -4.51
CA LEU A 235 -15.85 13.42 -4.31
C LEU A 235 -16.31 13.49 -2.87
N LEU A 236 -16.40 12.33 -2.20
CA LEU A 236 -16.84 12.20 -0.82
C LEU A 236 -15.88 11.26 -0.06
N PRO A 237 -15.58 11.55 1.20
CA PRO A 237 -14.75 10.66 2.02
C PRO A 237 -15.53 9.39 2.43
N ASP A 238 -14.80 8.27 2.49
CA ASP A 238 -15.30 6.99 3.01
C ASP A 238 -15.40 7.01 4.55
N ASN A 239 -14.47 7.71 5.20
CA ASN A 239 -14.45 8.00 6.64
C ASN A 239 -14.05 9.48 6.82
N LYS A 240 -14.85 10.25 7.57
CA LYS A 240 -14.63 11.68 7.76
C LYS A 240 -13.44 12.00 8.67
N ASP A 241 -13.02 11.06 9.50
CA ASP A 241 -11.94 11.25 10.48
C ASP A 241 -10.57 10.79 9.95
N SER A 242 -10.56 9.90 8.95
CA SER A 242 -9.33 9.40 8.33
C SER A 242 -9.53 9.06 6.86
N TYR A 243 -9.04 9.93 5.98
CA TYR A 243 -9.22 9.84 4.54
C TYR A 243 -8.06 10.52 3.79
N PRO A 244 -7.56 10.00 2.66
CA PRO A 244 -7.88 8.71 2.07
C PRO A 244 -7.32 7.54 2.89
N SER A 245 -7.68 6.31 2.51
CA SER A 245 -7.18 5.11 3.17
C SER A 245 -5.66 5.01 3.03
N PRO A 246 -4.92 4.48 4.02
CA PRO A 246 -3.51 4.13 3.82
C PRO A 246 -3.26 3.07 2.73
N LEU A 247 -4.31 2.36 2.28
CA LEU A 247 -4.27 1.41 1.16
C LEU A 247 -4.57 2.06 -0.20
N ASP A 248 -4.90 3.35 -0.23
CA ASP A 248 -5.07 4.09 -1.49
C ASP A 248 -3.72 4.39 -2.13
N GLN A 249 -3.73 4.79 -3.39
CA GLN A 249 -2.51 5.15 -4.10
C GLN A 249 -2.05 6.56 -3.72
N TYR A 250 -0.77 6.70 -3.39
CA TYR A 250 -0.13 7.97 -3.09
C TYR A 250 1.04 8.21 -4.02
N ARG A 251 1.44 9.47 -4.18
CA ARG A 251 2.58 9.86 -5.01
C ARG A 251 3.47 10.89 -4.31
N THR A 252 4.66 11.05 -4.88
CA THR A 252 5.58 12.14 -4.57
C THR A 252 5.55 13.16 -5.71
N ILE A 253 5.38 14.43 -5.37
CA ILE A 253 5.53 15.57 -6.29
C ILE A 253 6.92 16.14 -6.08
N GLN A 254 7.79 16.01 -7.09
CA GLN A 254 9.12 16.60 -7.06
C GLN A 254 9.10 17.99 -7.71
N VAL A 255 9.58 19.00 -6.99
CA VAL A 255 9.69 20.37 -7.51
C VAL A 255 10.92 20.47 -8.41
N SER A 256 10.74 21.04 -9.60
CA SER A 256 11.84 21.27 -10.55
C SER A 256 12.59 22.57 -10.25
N ASN A 257 13.87 22.66 -10.65
CA ASN A 257 14.70 23.86 -10.56
C ASN A 257 14.83 24.46 -9.15
N VAL A 258 15.06 23.61 -8.16
CA VAL A 258 15.19 24.02 -6.75
C VAL A 258 16.45 24.85 -6.53
N THR A 259 16.29 25.98 -5.85
CA THR A 259 17.37 26.80 -5.31
C THR A 259 17.19 26.99 -3.81
N ASN A 260 18.14 27.64 -3.14
CA ASN A 260 18.07 27.92 -1.69
C ASN A 260 16.82 28.71 -1.26
N LYS A 261 16.16 29.44 -2.17
CA LYS A 261 14.93 30.18 -1.87
C LYS A 261 13.92 29.99 -2.99
N GLY A 262 12.69 29.66 -2.63
CA GLY A 262 11.66 29.44 -3.63
C GLY A 262 10.29 29.18 -3.02
N GLN A 263 9.34 28.92 -3.91
CA GLN A 263 8.00 28.51 -3.55
C GLN A 263 7.44 27.56 -4.59
N TYR A 264 6.50 26.73 -4.15
CA TYR A 264 5.71 25.87 -5.01
C TYR A 264 4.27 25.89 -4.55
N THR A 265 3.36 26.12 -5.49
CA THR A 265 1.92 26.14 -5.21
C THR A 265 1.18 25.18 -6.12
N CYS A 266 0.38 24.28 -5.55
CA CYS A 266 -0.35 23.26 -6.28
C CYS A 266 -1.78 23.07 -5.76
N TRP A 267 -2.61 22.42 -6.57
CA TRP A 267 -3.82 21.76 -6.09
C TRP A 267 -3.45 20.40 -5.52
N ALA A 268 -4.03 20.05 -4.38
CA ALA A 268 -3.85 18.75 -3.75
C ALA A 268 -5.21 18.15 -3.34
N PRO A 269 -5.38 16.82 -3.36
CA PRO A 269 -6.53 16.18 -2.75
C PRO A 269 -6.56 16.40 -1.25
N ALA A 270 -7.76 16.36 -0.67
CA ALA A 270 -7.92 16.39 0.77
C ALA A 270 -7.25 15.17 1.43
N VAL A 271 -6.59 15.41 2.56
CA VAL A 271 -6.00 14.43 3.47
C VAL A 271 -6.51 14.76 4.86
N VAL A 272 -7.45 13.99 5.39
CA VAL A 272 -7.96 14.16 6.75
C VAL A 272 -7.37 13.08 7.65
N ARG A 273 -6.87 13.48 8.80
CA ARG A 273 -6.29 12.57 9.80
C ARG A 273 -6.83 12.91 11.17
N GLU A 274 -6.94 11.89 12.03
CA GLU A 274 -7.19 12.10 13.45
C GLU A 274 -6.07 12.95 14.07
N GLU A 275 -6.41 13.72 15.09
CA GLU A 275 -5.41 14.53 15.80
C GLU A 275 -4.37 13.65 16.51
N SER A 276 -3.09 14.02 16.41
CA SER A 276 -2.03 13.34 17.16
C SER A 276 -1.85 13.95 18.54
N ALA A 277 -2.19 13.18 19.58
CA ALA A 277 -1.95 13.59 20.96
C ALA A 277 -0.44 13.78 21.28
N ASN A 278 0.44 13.08 20.57
CA ASN A 278 1.89 13.12 20.79
C ASN A 278 2.58 14.33 20.14
N ALA A 279 1.93 15.01 19.19
CA ALA A 279 2.44 16.22 18.56
C ALA A 279 2.08 17.47 19.38
N THR A 280 2.58 17.53 20.62
CA THR A 280 2.25 18.59 21.60
C THR A 280 2.76 19.99 21.23
N SER A 281 3.67 20.08 20.26
CA SER A 281 4.15 21.32 19.64
C SER A 281 4.64 21.06 18.21
N ASP A 282 4.92 22.11 17.45
CA ASP A 282 5.46 22.01 16.08
C ASP A 282 6.80 21.25 16.01
N TYR A 283 7.59 21.29 17.09
CA TYR A 283 8.83 20.51 17.22
C TYR A 283 8.55 19.00 17.24
N TYR A 284 7.42 18.59 17.81
CA TYR A 284 7.00 17.19 17.88
C TYR A 284 6.20 16.71 16.67
N ARG A 285 6.00 17.54 15.64
CA ARG A 285 5.45 17.13 14.33
C ARG A 285 6.49 16.33 13.53
N THR A 286 6.79 15.14 14.01
CA THR A 286 7.82 14.24 13.50
C THR A 286 7.20 12.98 12.91
N LYS A 287 8.00 12.16 12.21
CA LYS A 287 7.55 10.88 11.65
C LYS A 287 6.89 9.98 12.71
N ALA A 288 7.50 9.89 13.89
CA ALA A 288 7.03 9.04 14.98
C ALA A 288 5.67 9.45 15.54
N ASN A 289 5.29 10.72 15.37
CA ASN A 289 4.05 11.27 15.93
C ASN A 289 3.00 11.58 14.87
N ALA A 290 3.34 11.50 13.58
CA ALA A 290 2.40 11.77 12.50
C ALA A 290 1.50 10.55 12.25
N PRO A 291 0.17 10.72 12.15
CA PRO A 291 -0.71 9.63 11.70
C PRO A 291 -0.29 9.10 10.33
N LYS A 292 -0.47 7.79 10.10
CA LYS A 292 -0.10 7.14 8.83
C LYS A 292 -0.80 7.82 7.64
N GLY A 293 -0.04 8.08 6.58
CA GLY A 293 -0.52 8.75 5.38
C GLY A 293 -0.66 10.27 5.49
N SER A 294 -0.19 10.90 6.57
CA SER A 294 -0.13 12.37 6.65
C SER A 294 0.79 12.92 5.55
N ALA A 295 0.35 13.99 4.88
CA ALA A 295 1.16 14.65 3.86
C ALA A 295 2.34 15.41 4.49
N TYR A 296 3.50 15.39 3.84
CA TYR A 296 4.67 16.13 4.31
C TYR A 296 5.51 16.65 3.15
N ALA A 297 6.26 17.72 3.42
CA ALA A 297 7.29 18.24 2.55
C ALA A 297 8.67 17.77 3.03
N THR A 298 9.54 17.42 2.11
CA THR A 298 10.98 17.20 2.38
C THR A 298 11.84 18.17 1.62
N PHE A 299 12.90 18.62 2.28
CA PHE A 299 13.91 19.50 1.72
C PHE A 299 15.25 18.80 1.88
N ILE A 300 15.94 18.50 0.79
CA ILE A 300 17.23 17.81 0.82
C ILE A 300 18.31 18.79 0.41
N SER A 301 19.17 19.16 1.36
CA SER A 301 20.33 19.99 1.14
C SER A 301 21.61 19.15 1.10
N GLN A 302 22.57 19.54 0.29
CA GLN A 302 23.83 18.86 0.05
C GLN A 302 24.99 19.72 0.55
N HIS A 303 25.96 19.11 1.23
CA HIS A 303 27.08 19.86 1.80
C HIS A 303 27.89 20.53 0.67
N LYS A 304 28.35 21.76 0.90
CA LYS A 304 29.02 22.59 -0.13
C LYS A 304 30.28 21.94 -0.73
N THR A 305 31.01 21.16 0.06
CA THR A 305 32.26 20.50 -0.36
C THR A 305 32.14 18.98 -0.51
N ASP A 306 31.64 18.27 0.50
CA ASP A 306 31.36 16.84 0.45
C ASP A 306 29.94 16.54 -0.05
N ASN A 307 29.78 16.42 -1.36
CA ASN A 307 28.47 16.27 -1.99
C ASN A 307 27.71 14.96 -1.62
N LYS A 308 28.36 14.01 -0.93
CA LYS A 308 27.71 12.80 -0.43
C LYS A 308 26.91 13.06 0.84
N LYS A 309 27.36 14.03 1.65
CA LYS A 309 26.69 14.44 2.88
C LYS A 309 25.48 15.29 2.57
N LYS A 310 24.33 14.90 3.10
CA LYS A 310 23.05 15.58 2.91
C LYS A 310 22.32 15.75 4.23
N LEU A 311 21.44 16.75 4.29
CA LEU A 311 20.44 16.89 5.34
C LEU A 311 19.07 16.80 4.70
N ASN A 312 18.19 15.96 5.25
CA ASN A 312 16.79 15.88 4.86
C ASN A 312 15.91 16.48 5.96
N TYR A 313 15.34 17.65 5.71
CA TYR A 313 14.37 18.29 6.60
C TYR A 313 12.96 17.84 6.23
N ARG A 314 12.22 17.24 7.17
CA ARG A 314 10.84 16.78 6.99
C ARG A 314 9.87 17.67 7.75
N VAL A 315 8.87 18.20 7.06
CA VAL A 315 7.83 19.07 7.62
C VAL A 315 6.46 18.47 7.31
N TYR A 316 5.76 17.99 8.34
CA TYR A 316 4.39 17.49 8.20
C TYR A 316 3.38 18.63 8.08
N LEU A 317 2.55 18.55 7.05
CA LEU A 317 1.55 19.55 6.69
C LEU A 317 0.24 19.28 7.46
N GLY A 318 -0.61 20.30 7.58
CA GLY A 318 -1.86 20.23 8.34
C GLY A 318 -2.43 21.60 8.74
N GLY A 319 -3.36 21.61 9.70
CA GLY A 319 -3.95 22.84 10.25
C GLY A 319 -3.02 23.60 11.21
N ASN A 320 -3.55 24.67 11.81
CA ASN A 320 -2.80 25.56 12.72
C ASN A 320 -2.48 24.92 14.08
N SER A 321 -3.15 23.83 14.45
CA SER A 321 -2.83 23.05 15.65
C SER A 321 -1.66 22.12 15.34
N SER A 322 -0.67 22.04 16.24
CA SER A 322 0.43 21.08 16.09
C SER A 322 -0.04 19.62 16.06
N LYS A 323 -1.26 19.34 16.53
CA LYS A 323 -1.89 18.02 16.51
C LYS A 323 -2.65 17.71 15.22
N ASP A 324 -2.96 18.71 14.40
CA ASP A 324 -3.75 18.54 13.18
C ASP A 324 -2.84 18.31 11.97
N PHE A 325 -2.97 17.15 11.33
CA PHE A 325 -2.22 16.74 10.14
C PHE A 325 -3.11 16.76 8.88
N SER A 326 -4.27 17.41 8.96
CA SER A 326 -5.26 17.42 7.89
C SER A 326 -5.03 18.56 6.90
N LEU A 327 -5.09 18.23 5.61
CA LEU A 327 -5.30 19.13 4.49
C LEU A 327 -6.74 18.99 4.01
N ARG A 328 -7.58 19.98 4.27
CA ARG A 328 -9.03 19.92 3.96
C ARG A 328 -9.36 20.51 2.60
N ASP A 329 -10.43 20.01 2.00
CA ASP A 329 -11.05 20.60 0.81
C ASP A 329 -11.55 22.01 1.11
N ASN A 330 -11.63 22.88 0.11
CA ASN A 330 -12.06 24.27 0.26
C ASN A 330 -11.19 25.11 1.24
N THR A 331 -9.94 24.71 1.44
CA THR A 331 -9.00 25.41 2.32
C THR A 331 -7.71 25.77 1.59
N ASN A 332 -7.17 26.95 1.92
CA ASN A 332 -5.87 27.44 1.47
C ASN A 332 -4.83 27.24 2.60
N TYR A 333 -3.74 26.53 2.30
CA TYR A 333 -2.63 26.30 3.22
C TYR A 333 -1.38 26.99 2.72
N ILE A 334 -0.79 27.84 3.56
CA ILE A 334 0.45 28.56 3.25
C ILE A 334 1.49 28.21 4.30
N TYR A 335 2.54 27.52 3.86
CA TYR A 335 3.69 27.15 4.67
C TYR A 335 4.91 27.96 4.27
N LYS A 336 5.64 28.49 5.26
CA LYS A 336 6.99 29.04 5.06
C LYS A 336 7.96 28.27 5.95
N VAL A 337 8.93 27.61 5.32
CA VAL A 337 9.95 26.80 6.00
C VAL A 337 11.30 27.49 5.88
N THR A 338 11.95 27.76 7.01
CA THR A 338 13.30 28.32 7.06
C THR A 338 14.26 27.31 7.66
N MET A 339 15.36 27.02 6.96
CA MET A 339 16.45 26.16 7.47
C MET A 339 17.60 27.05 7.91
N ASP A 340 17.76 27.17 9.23
CA ASP A 340 18.78 28.00 9.86
C ASP A 340 19.36 27.30 11.08
N HIS A 341 20.61 26.87 10.99
CA HIS A 341 21.39 26.30 12.07
C HIS A 341 22.87 26.50 11.76
N THR A 342 23.71 26.59 12.79
CA THR A 342 25.17 26.79 12.67
C THR A 342 25.97 25.55 13.04
N SER A 343 25.29 24.49 13.50
CA SER A 343 25.87 23.19 13.85
C SER A 343 24.91 22.08 13.44
N LEU A 344 25.43 20.86 13.23
CA LEU A 344 24.61 19.72 12.81
C LEU A 344 23.48 19.48 13.83
N PRO A 345 22.21 19.51 13.40
CA PRO A 345 21.07 19.42 14.30
C PRO A 345 20.77 17.96 14.67
N VAL A 346 21.69 17.33 15.40
CA VAL A 346 21.65 15.89 15.73
C VAL A 346 20.45 15.47 16.59
N ASP A 347 19.90 16.40 17.37
CA ASP A 347 18.78 16.14 18.29
C ASP A 347 17.40 16.47 17.68
N ASP A 348 17.35 17.11 16.51
CA ASP A 348 16.08 17.47 15.86
C ASP A 348 15.56 16.30 15.01
N LYS A 349 14.54 15.61 15.53
CA LYS A 349 13.91 14.45 14.88
C LYS A 349 13.17 14.77 13.57
N ARG A 350 13.08 16.04 13.18
CA ARG A 350 12.58 16.46 11.86
C ARG A 350 13.69 16.45 10.81
N ILE A 351 14.94 16.30 11.22
CA ILE A 351 16.11 16.39 10.36
C ILE A 351 16.84 15.05 10.36
N THR A 352 16.97 14.45 9.19
CA THR A 352 17.79 13.24 9.01
C THR A 352 19.14 13.65 8.44
N ILE A 353 20.21 13.32 9.18
CA ILE A 353 21.58 13.45 8.70
C ILE A 353 21.89 12.25 7.81
N ILE A 354 22.28 12.52 6.57
CA ILE A 354 22.63 11.50 5.58
C ILE A 354 24.13 11.65 5.34
N ASP A 355 24.92 10.83 6.03
CA ASP A 355 26.36 10.68 5.82
C ASP A 355 26.59 9.22 5.36
N PRO A 356 26.51 8.96 4.05
CA PRO A 356 26.48 7.60 3.54
C PRO A 356 27.85 6.93 3.72
N ILE A 357 27.93 6.01 4.68
CA ILE A 357 29.05 5.07 4.80
C ILE A 357 28.93 3.96 3.76
N LEU A 358 30.06 3.37 3.37
CA LEU A 358 30.05 2.23 2.45
C LEU A 358 29.36 1.02 3.09
N ALA A 359 28.71 0.20 2.27
CA ALA A 359 28.06 -1.02 2.73
C ALA A 359 29.07 -2.01 3.33
N SER A 360 30.32 -1.99 2.84
CA SER A 360 31.41 -2.82 3.38
C SER A 360 32.05 -2.28 4.66
N GLU A 361 31.95 -0.98 4.92
CA GLU A 361 32.60 -0.35 6.07
C GLU A 361 31.97 -0.85 7.37
N ASN A 362 32.75 -1.34 8.33
CA ASN A 362 32.26 -1.89 9.60
C ASN A 362 31.17 -2.98 9.45
N ASN A 363 31.20 -3.75 8.35
CA ASN A 363 30.23 -4.80 8.08
C ASN A 363 30.90 -6.16 7.87
N ASN A 364 31.22 -6.83 8.96
CA ASN A 364 31.85 -8.16 8.95
C ASN A 364 30.84 -9.29 9.25
N ASN A 365 29.55 -9.00 9.20
CA ASN A 365 28.50 -9.95 9.52
C ASN A 365 28.25 -10.90 8.34
N LEU A 366 29.11 -11.91 8.21
CA LEU A 366 29.01 -12.94 7.18
C LEU A 366 27.86 -13.89 7.48
N VAL A 367 26.86 -13.93 6.60
CA VAL A 367 25.71 -14.83 6.70
C VAL A 367 25.74 -15.91 5.61
N PRO A 368 25.12 -17.08 5.84
CA PRO A 368 24.98 -18.09 4.80
C PRO A 368 24.13 -17.59 3.64
N THR A 369 24.56 -17.86 2.41
CA THR A 369 23.87 -17.40 1.20
C THR A 369 22.61 -18.22 0.93
N ALA A 370 21.49 -17.54 0.73
CA ALA A 370 20.24 -18.08 0.20
C ALA A 370 19.66 -17.08 -0.82
N ASN A 371 18.48 -17.33 -1.38
CA ASN A 371 17.85 -16.40 -2.34
C ASN A 371 17.03 -15.29 -1.67
N CYS A 372 16.71 -15.46 -0.38
CA CYS A 372 16.09 -14.44 0.46
C CYS A 372 16.91 -14.24 1.73
N PHE A 373 17.03 -12.99 2.18
CA PHE A 373 17.62 -12.63 3.47
C PHE A 373 16.57 -11.93 4.32
N MET A 374 16.31 -12.47 5.53
CA MET A 374 15.53 -11.78 6.55
C MET A 374 16.45 -10.87 7.34
N VAL A 375 16.15 -9.57 7.37
CA VAL A 375 17.03 -8.55 7.93
C VAL A 375 16.19 -7.56 8.73
N VAL A 376 16.54 -7.34 9.99
CA VAL A 376 15.89 -6.29 10.80
C VAL A 376 16.20 -4.91 10.22
N PRO A 377 15.28 -3.92 10.33
CA PRO A 377 15.57 -2.53 10.01
C PRO A 377 16.90 -2.06 10.64
N GLY A 378 17.72 -1.38 9.85
CA GLY A 378 19.07 -0.96 10.25
C GLY A 378 20.15 -2.05 10.21
N GLY A 379 19.80 -3.28 9.83
CA GLY A 379 20.74 -4.39 9.73
C GLY A 379 21.81 -4.20 8.66
N ALA A 380 22.97 -4.80 8.90
CA ALA A 380 24.07 -4.90 7.95
C ALA A 380 24.59 -6.34 7.92
N PHE A 381 24.86 -6.84 6.72
CA PHE A 381 25.37 -8.19 6.50
C PHE A 381 26.19 -8.28 5.23
N CYS A 382 26.92 -9.37 5.07
CA CYS A 382 27.57 -9.72 3.82
C CYS A 382 27.49 -11.21 3.56
N PHE A 383 27.63 -11.62 2.30
CA PHE A 383 27.55 -13.03 1.90
C PHE A 383 28.41 -13.32 0.68
N ASN A 384 28.76 -14.60 0.49
CA ASN A 384 29.48 -15.04 -0.71
C ASN A 384 28.47 -15.44 -1.81
N PRO A 385 28.39 -14.70 -2.93
CA PRO A 385 27.39 -14.96 -3.97
C PRO A 385 27.56 -16.31 -4.66
N TYR A 386 28.78 -16.86 -4.68
CA TYR A 386 29.11 -18.12 -5.36
C TYR A 386 28.80 -19.36 -4.53
N THR A 387 28.15 -19.20 -3.37
CA THR A 387 27.75 -20.31 -2.49
C THR A 387 26.23 -20.31 -2.28
N TYR A 388 25.70 -21.43 -1.82
CA TYR A 388 24.29 -21.59 -1.48
C TYR A 388 24.14 -22.56 -0.30
N TYR A 389 23.37 -22.16 0.70
CA TYR A 389 23.23 -22.89 1.95
C TYR A 389 22.11 -23.93 1.87
N VAL A 390 22.43 -25.19 2.15
CA VAL A 390 21.50 -26.33 2.10
C VAL A 390 21.73 -27.21 3.32
N ASN A 391 20.67 -27.46 4.11
CA ASN A 391 20.67 -28.38 5.26
C ASN A 391 21.86 -28.17 6.21
N GLY A 392 22.10 -26.94 6.63
CA GLY A 392 23.18 -26.65 7.59
C GLY A 392 24.55 -26.38 6.96
N VAL A 393 24.73 -26.62 5.66
CA VAL A 393 26.05 -26.62 4.99
C VAL A 393 26.06 -25.66 3.81
N SER A 394 27.14 -24.89 3.68
CA SER A 394 27.40 -24.07 2.49
C SER A 394 27.91 -24.95 1.35
N LYS A 395 27.22 -24.91 0.22
CA LYS A 395 27.58 -25.63 -1.02
C LYS A 395 27.89 -24.63 -2.13
N ASP A 396 28.45 -25.12 -3.22
CA ASP A 396 28.71 -24.31 -4.41
C ASP A 396 27.40 -23.96 -5.13
N ASN A 397 27.22 -22.69 -5.50
CA ASN A 397 26.20 -22.31 -6.46
C ASN A 397 26.69 -22.63 -7.88
N THR A 398 26.61 -23.90 -8.26
CA THR A 398 27.12 -24.41 -9.53
C THR A 398 26.50 -23.74 -10.74
N LEU A 399 25.22 -23.34 -10.65
CA LEU A 399 24.52 -22.65 -11.73
C LEU A 399 25.10 -21.25 -11.98
N LEU A 400 25.20 -20.41 -10.94
CA LEU A 400 25.78 -19.08 -11.06
C LEU A 400 27.25 -19.14 -11.46
N ARG A 401 28.03 -20.04 -10.86
CA ARG A 401 29.45 -20.23 -11.24
C ARG A 401 29.59 -20.63 -12.71
N GLY A 402 28.69 -21.49 -13.21
CA GLY A 402 28.62 -21.84 -14.62
C GLY A 402 28.30 -20.64 -15.51
N TRP A 403 27.35 -19.79 -15.13
CA TRP A 403 27.02 -18.56 -15.86
C TRP A 403 28.14 -17.52 -15.82
N CYS A 404 28.95 -17.52 -14.76
CA CYS A 404 30.19 -16.74 -14.69
C CYS A 404 31.36 -17.37 -15.46
N GLY A 405 31.12 -18.47 -16.18
CA GLY A 405 32.08 -19.12 -17.05
C GLY A 405 33.24 -19.78 -16.29
N LEU A 406 32.95 -20.41 -15.14
CA LEU A 406 33.96 -21.11 -14.34
C LEU A 406 34.68 -22.20 -15.15
N SER A 407 36.00 -22.09 -15.23
CA SER A 407 36.91 -23.13 -15.74
C SER A 407 38.05 -23.33 -14.75
N GLY A 408 38.14 -24.53 -14.17
CA GLY A 408 39.02 -24.77 -13.02
C GLY A 408 38.62 -23.90 -11.82
N SER A 409 39.47 -22.95 -11.45
CA SER A 409 39.23 -21.96 -10.39
C SER A 409 39.01 -20.53 -10.91
N THR A 410 38.97 -20.34 -12.23
CA THR A 410 38.94 -19.02 -12.87
C THR A 410 37.56 -18.72 -13.45
N LEU A 411 37.04 -17.52 -13.18
CA LEU A 411 35.80 -17.01 -13.76
C LEU A 411 36.13 -16.13 -14.97
N SER A 412 35.59 -16.47 -16.15
CA SER A 412 35.79 -15.67 -17.36
C SER A 412 34.86 -14.46 -17.44
N SER A 413 33.69 -14.53 -16.78
CA SER A 413 32.72 -13.44 -16.67
C SER A 413 32.23 -13.32 -15.22
N PRO A 414 33.10 -12.93 -14.28
CA PRO A 414 32.73 -12.80 -12.87
C PRO A 414 31.66 -11.74 -12.68
N ILE A 415 31.03 -11.73 -11.50
CA ILE A 415 30.22 -10.59 -11.08
C ILE A 415 31.13 -9.36 -11.00
N LYS A 416 30.80 -8.31 -11.74
CA LYS A 416 31.57 -7.05 -11.76
C LYS A 416 30.92 -5.94 -10.94
N SER A 417 29.61 -5.96 -10.82
CA SER A 417 28.90 -4.96 -10.03
C SER A 417 27.59 -5.48 -9.44
N VAL A 418 27.09 -4.77 -8.44
CA VAL A 418 25.84 -5.07 -7.73
C VAL A 418 25.04 -3.78 -7.57
N LYS A 419 23.72 -3.87 -7.74
CA LYS A 419 22.79 -2.74 -7.60
C LYS A 419 21.51 -3.17 -6.92
N VAL A 420 20.90 -2.25 -6.17
CA VAL A 420 19.47 -2.30 -5.87
C VAL A 420 18.70 -2.22 -7.19
N LEU A 421 17.76 -3.13 -7.39
CA LEU A 421 16.90 -3.17 -8.58
C LEU A 421 15.53 -2.53 -8.29
N TRP A 422 14.94 -2.85 -7.14
CA TRP A 422 13.74 -2.19 -6.64
C TRP A 422 13.62 -2.35 -5.11
N GLN A 423 12.76 -1.55 -4.50
CA GLN A 423 12.37 -1.67 -3.10
C GLN A 423 10.91 -1.24 -2.89
N THR A 424 10.28 -1.67 -1.80
CA THR A 424 9.02 -1.10 -1.33
C THR A 424 9.28 0.14 -0.48
N LEU A 425 8.24 0.93 -0.24
CA LEU A 425 8.18 1.75 0.97
C LEU A 425 7.65 0.91 2.13
N GLU A 426 7.62 1.50 3.32
CA GLU A 426 7.17 0.88 4.57
C GLU A 426 5.73 0.35 4.53
N ASP A 427 4.83 1.10 3.92
CA ASP A 427 3.39 0.87 4.01
C ASP A 427 2.71 1.12 2.66
N GLY A 428 3.01 0.28 1.66
CA GLY A 428 2.55 0.48 0.29
C GLY A 428 3.24 1.67 -0.36
N ASP A 429 2.50 2.76 -0.56
CA ASP A 429 3.00 4.01 -1.15
C ASP A 429 3.39 5.06 -0.10
N LEU A 430 3.45 4.66 1.17
CA LEU A 430 3.68 5.55 2.31
C LEU A 430 4.98 5.21 3.05
N GLY A 431 5.60 6.25 3.60
CA GLY A 431 6.78 6.14 4.45
C GLY A 431 8.09 6.22 3.67
N ASP A 432 9.14 5.66 4.26
CA ASP A 432 10.51 5.70 3.72
C ASP A 432 10.87 4.41 2.94
N PRO A 433 11.82 4.50 1.99
CA PRO A 433 12.34 3.33 1.28
C PRO A 433 13.08 2.37 2.21
N VAL A 434 12.73 1.07 2.13
CA VAL A 434 13.15 0.08 3.15
C VAL A 434 14.62 -0.32 3.09
N LEU A 435 15.26 -0.26 1.92
CA LEU A 435 16.70 -0.43 1.80
C LEU A 435 17.44 0.91 2.02
N GLY A 436 16.73 2.03 1.85
CA GLY A 436 17.24 3.38 1.91
C GLY A 436 17.34 4.03 0.53
N VAL A 437 17.84 5.26 0.51
CA VAL A 437 18.10 6.01 -0.73
C VAL A 437 19.58 5.86 -1.09
N VAL A 438 19.86 5.51 -2.34
CA VAL A 438 21.24 5.39 -2.83
C VAL A 438 21.97 6.73 -2.81
N THR A 439 23.29 6.72 -2.66
CA THR A 439 24.13 7.94 -2.69
C THR A 439 23.80 8.81 -3.92
N LYS A 440 23.72 8.17 -5.08
CA LYS A 440 23.30 8.79 -6.35
C LYS A 440 22.63 7.75 -7.25
N TYR A 441 21.41 8.06 -7.70
CA TYR A 441 20.71 7.27 -8.69
C TYR A 441 20.91 7.90 -10.08
N ALA A 442 21.64 7.20 -10.94
CA ALA A 442 21.96 7.63 -12.30
C ALA A 442 22.13 6.37 -13.19
N PRO A 443 21.05 5.59 -13.38
CA PRO A 443 21.13 4.21 -13.84
C PRO A 443 21.93 4.07 -15.13
N GLN A 444 22.74 2.99 -15.21
CA GLN A 444 23.58 2.66 -16.37
C GLN A 444 24.69 3.69 -16.67
N THR A 445 25.09 4.50 -15.69
CA THR A 445 26.20 5.45 -15.81
C THR A 445 27.24 5.21 -14.72
N THR A 446 28.46 5.74 -14.90
CA THR A 446 29.53 5.68 -13.89
C THR A 446 29.20 6.46 -12.62
N GLU A 447 28.23 7.35 -12.68
CA GLU A 447 27.77 8.17 -11.56
C GLU A 447 26.72 7.48 -10.70
N ASP A 448 26.25 6.30 -11.12
CA ASP A 448 25.30 5.49 -10.36
C ASP A 448 26.00 4.89 -9.14
N ASP A 449 25.71 5.41 -7.95
CA ASP A 449 26.40 5.04 -6.72
C ASP A 449 25.40 4.51 -5.70
N HIS A 450 25.38 3.18 -5.56
CA HIS A 450 24.56 2.44 -4.61
C HIS A 450 25.39 1.88 -3.44
N THR A 451 26.67 2.27 -3.35
CA THR A 451 27.64 1.62 -2.44
C THR A 451 27.30 1.78 -0.98
N ASN A 452 26.41 2.72 -0.62
CA ASN A 452 25.89 2.88 0.73
C ASN A 452 24.88 1.78 1.14
N ILE A 453 24.25 1.14 0.16
CA ILE A 453 23.26 0.07 0.36
C ILE A 453 23.84 -1.29 -0.03
N VAL A 454 24.50 -1.37 -1.20
CA VAL A 454 25.04 -2.61 -1.72
C VAL A 454 26.39 -2.41 -2.40
N GLU A 455 27.36 -3.24 -2.05
CA GLU A 455 28.72 -3.13 -2.56
C GLU A 455 29.35 -4.52 -2.75
N LEU A 456 30.11 -4.69 -3.83
CA LEU A 456 30.85 -5.91 -4.13
C LEU A 456 32.34 -5.72 -3.81
N LYS A 457 32.96 -6.71 -3.19
CA LYS A 457 34.43 -6.85 -3.09
C LYS A 457 34.87 -8.21 -3.60
N ASN A 458 36.02 -8.24 -4.27
CA ASN A 458 36.69 -9.44 -4.78
C ASN A 458 35.78 -10.31 -5.65
N GLY A 459 35.01 -9.70 -6.57
CA GLY A 459 33.99 -10.40 -7.37
C GLY A 459 34.52 -11.54 -8.23
N GLU A 460 35.82 -11.54 -8.52
CA GLU A 460 36.55 -12.56 -9.24
C GLU A 460 36.97 -13.78 -8.40
N SER A 461 36.91 -13.69 -7.06
CA SER A 461 37.33 -14.77 -6.15
C SER A 461 36.14 -15.63 -5.72
N LEU A 462 36.20 -16.94 -5.98
CA LEU A 462 35.18 -17.90 -5.51
C LEU A 462 35.08 -17.96 -3.98
N THR A 463 36.16 -17.69 -3.26
CA THR A 463 36.25 -17.81 -1.80
C THR A 463 36.03 -16.48 -1.09
N ASP A 464 36.56 -15.39 -1.65
CA ASP A 464 36.65 -14.09 -0.99
C ASP A 464 35.67 -13.06 -1.51
N ALA A 465 34.92 -13.38 -2.58
CA ALA A 465 33.83 -12.54 -3.06
C ALA A 465 32.83 -12.29 -1.94
N ARG A 466 32.52 -11.02 -1.71
CA ARG A 466 31.51 -10.59 -0.74
C ARG A 466 30.63 -9.53 -1.36
N ILE A 467 29.33 -9.75 -1.29
CA ILE A 467 28.32 -8.71 -1.46
C ILE A 467 27.95 -8.23 -0.06
N TYR A 468 28.20 -6.95 0.20
CA TYR A 468 27.85 -6.27 1.44
C TYR A 468 26.52 -5.55 1.25
N CYS A 469 25.66 -5.61 2.26
CA CYS A 469 24.33 -5.04 2.25
C CYS A 469 24.04 -4.27 3.54
N ARG A 470 23.34 -3.15 3.42
CA ARG A 470 22.76 -2.36 4.51
C ARG A 470 21.29 -2.09 4.21
N VAL A 471 20.46 -2.02 5.25
CA VAL A 471 19.05 -1.64 5.14
C VAL A 471 18.75 -0.44 6.04
N ALA A 472 17.70 0.31 5.72
CA ALA A 472 17.41 1.56 6.41
C ALA A 472 16.96 1.33 7.87
N THR A 473 17.45 2.17 8.80
CA THR A 473 17.17 2.07 10.25
C THR A 473 15.79 2.60 10.62
N ASN A 474 15.33 3.65 9.94
CA ASN A 474 14.11 4.38 10.32
C ASN A 474 12.88 3.84 9.59
N THR A 475 12.73 2.52 9.50
CA THR A 475 11.61 1.87 8.78
C THR A 475 10.94 0.77 9.58
N VAL A 476 9.70 0.42 9.21
CA VAL A 476 8.91 -0.64 9.86
C VAL A 476 8.96 -1.97 9.08
N GLY A 477 9.82 -2.05 8.07
CA GLY A 477 10.02 -3.23 7.21
C GLY A 477 9.34 -3.14 5.85
N GLY A 478 9.53 -4.19 5.05
CA GLY A 478 9.07 -4.31 3.66
C GLY A 478 10.00 -5.25 2.88
N SER A 479 10.21 -4.97 1.59
CA SER A 479 11.09 -5.79 0.77
C SER A 479 11.85 -4.99 -0.27
N GLY A 480 13.00 -5.51 -0.69
CA GLY A 480 13.69 -5.04 -1.87
C GLY A 480 14.40 -6.17 -2.60
N MET A 481 14.96 -5.86 -3.76
CA MET A 481 15.74 -6.81 -4.54
C MET A 481 17.05 -6.17 -4.98
N ILE A 482 18.13 -6.91 -4.79
CA ILE A 482 19.45 -6.57 -5.33
C ILE A 482 19.78 -7.52 -6.48
N ALA A 483 20.58 -7.05 -7.44
CA ALA A 483 21.01 -7.81 -8.61
C ALA A 483 22.53 -7.71 -8.80
N ALA A 484 23.13 -8.82 -9.23
CA ALA A 484 24.52 -8.93 -9.65
C ALA A 484 24.62 -8.89 -11.17
N TYR A 485 25.61 -8.18 -11.69
CA TYR A 485 25.79 -7.92 -13.11
C TYR A 485 27.16 -8.40 -13.60
N ASP A 486 27.22 -8.85 -14.86
CA ASP A 486 28.46 -9.20 -15.56
C ASP A 486 29.24 -7.97 -16.11
N GLY A 487 28.61 -6.80 -16.09
CA GLY A 487 29.21 -5.51 -16.45
C GLY A 487 29.46 -4.62 -15.23
N ASP A 488 30.31 -3.61 -15.42
CA ASP A 488 30.58 -2.60 -14.42
C ASP A 488 29.38 -1.66 -14.23
N ASN A 489 29.24 -1.04 -13.06
CA ASN A 489 28.22 -0.01 -12.80
C ASN A 489 26.75 -0.40 -13.13
N GLY A 490 26.39 -1.67 -12.92
CA GLY A 490 25.04 -2.18 -13.18
C GLY A 490 24.73 -2.37 -14.68
N THR A 491 25.75 -2.35 -15.54
CA THR A 491 25.62 -2.63 -16.98
C THR A 491 25.72 -4.13 -17.28
N GLY A 492 25.38 -4.52 -18.51
CA GLY A 492 25.42 -5.93 -18.93
C GLY A 492 24.21 -6.73 -18.45
N ASN A 493 24.35 -8.05 -18.40
CA ASN A 493 23.29 -8.96 -18.00
C ASN A 493 23.24 -9.13 -16.48
N ILE A 494 22.03 -9.23 -15.93
CA ILE A 494 21.85 -9.72 -14.57
C ILE A 494 22.21 -11.21 -14.53
N LEU A 495 23.16 -11.58 -13.68
CA LEU A 495 23.57 -12.95 -13.45
C LEU A 495 22.73 -13.63 -12.36
N TRP A 496 22.39 -12.87 -11.31
CA TRP A 496 21.58 -13.34 -10.19
C TRP A 496 20.92 -12.18 -9.47
N SER A 497 19.90 -12.47 -8.68
CA SER A 497 19.23 -11.50 -7.81
C SER A 497 18.85 -12.12 -6.47
N TRP A 498 18.72 -11.28 -5.45
CA TRP A 498 18.38 -11.70 -4.10
C TRP A 498 17.28 -10.83 -3.52
N HIS A 499 16.30 -11.47 -2.90
CA HIS A 499 15.22 -10.82 -2.17
C HIS A 499 15.70 -10.44 -0.77
N ILE A 500 15.64 -9.16 -0.44
CA ILE A 500 15.92 -8.65 0.90
C ILE A 500 14.58 -8.40 1.58
N TRP A 501 14.22 -9.25 2.54
CA TRP A 501 13.01 -9.10 3.34
C TRP A 501 13.37 -8.34 4.63
N VAL A 502 13.00 -7.07 4.67
CA VAL A 502 13.27 -6.20 5.82
C VAL A 502 12.14 -6.39 6.84
N THR A 503 12.44 -6.93 8.02
CA THR A 503 11.41 -7.29 9.01
C THR A 503 12.02 -7.52 10.40
N ASP A 504 11.27 -7.16 11.45
CA ASP A 504 11.59 -7.53 12.83
C ASP A 504 11.30 -9.01 13.13
N TYR A 505 10.67 -9.71 12.19
CA TYR A 505 10.44 -11.15 12.26
C TYR A 505 11.75 -11.92 12.08
N SER A 506 12.27 -12.48 13.18
CA SER A 506 13.54 -13.20 13.26
C SER A 506 13.38 -14.55 13.99
N PRO A 507 12.66 -15.51 13.39
CA PRO A 507 12.49 -16.84 13.97
C PRO A 507 13.80 -17.65 13.95
N SER A 508 13.92 -18.60 14.89
CA SER A 508 14.99 -19.60 14.82
C SER A 508 14.76 -20.55 13.65
N ALA A 509 15.81 -20.80 12.86
CA ALA A 509 15.78 -21.72 11.73
C ALA A 509 15.91 -23.21 12.13
N THR A 510 16.03 -23.52 13.42
CA THR A 510 16.19 -24.89 13.95
C THR A 510 15.34 -25.14 15.20
N ALA A 511 14.28 -24.36 15.40
CA ALA A 511 13.31 -24.63 16.47
C ALA A 511 12.55 -25.93 16.17
N ASN A 512 12.36 -26.82 17.14
CA ASN A 512 11.58 -28.03 16.93
C ASN A 512 10.15 -27.94 17.46
N GLU A 513 9.76 -26.84 18.10
CA GLU A 513 8.42 -26.64 18.67
C GLU A 513 7.81 -25.33 18.19
N SER A 514 6.50 -25.17 18.39
CA SER A 514 5.82 -23.89 18.16
C SER A 514 6.37 -22.81 19.09
N VAL A 515 6.43 -21.58 18.60
CA VAL A 515 6.80 -20.37 19.35
C VAL A 515 5.74 -19.34 19.06
N ASP A 516 5.17 -18.69 20.08
CA ASP A 516 4.03 -17.78 19.92
C ASP A 516 4.37 -16.27 19.88
N ASP A 517 5.63 -15.91 20.17
CA ASP A 517 6.14 -14.54 20.04
C ASP A 517 5.97 -14.05 18.59
N GLU A 518 5.21 -12.97 18.37
CA GLU A 518 4.88 -12.46 17.04
C GLU A 518 6.10 -12.18 16.15
N ASN A 519 7.22 -11.76 16.74
CA ASN A 519 8.45 -11.45 16.01
C ASN A 519 9.33 -12.68 15.82
N LYS A 520 8.97 -13.85 16.34
CA LYS A 520 9.74 -15.10 16.21
C LYS A 520 8.85 -16.32 15.94
N ARG A 521 7.58 -16.09 15.60
CA ARG A 521 6.54 -17.11 15.61
C ARG A 521 6.80 -18.19 14.58
N VAL A 522 6.85 -19.43 15.04
CA VAL A 522 6.89 -20.62 14.17
C VAL A 522 5.84 -21.60 14.64
N GLN A 523 5.26 -22.35 13.72
CA GLN A 523 4.08 -23.17 13.98
C GLN A 523 4.36 -24.62 13.57
N LYS A 524 4.29 -25.53 14.54
CA LYS A 524 4.40 -26.97 14.32
C LYS A 524 3.01 -27.57 14.21
N TYR A 525 2.60 -27.92 12.99
CA TYR A 525 1.29 -28.49 12.75
C TYR A 525 1.29 -29.99 13.06
N THR A 526 0.49 -30.43 14.04
CA THR A 526 0.55 -31.77 14.65
C THR A 526 -0.75 -32.58 14.53
N TYR A 527 -1.87 -31.93 14.19
CA TYR A 527 -3.17 -32.59 14.09
C TYR A 527 -3.14 -33.84 13.21
N GLY A 528 -3.84 -34.90 13.65
CA GLY A 528 -3.86 -36.19 12.97
C GLY A 528 -2.56 -37.00 13.14
N ASN A 529 -1.83 -36.77 14.23
CA ASN A 529 -0.54 -37.40 14.56
C ASN A 529 0.52 -37.19 13.46
N LYS A 530 0.50 -36.02 12.81
CA LYS A 530 1.50 -35.67 11.80
C LYS A 530 2.75 -35.12 12.50
N THR A 531 3.92 -35.46 11.97
CA THR A 531 5.19 -34.94 12.45
C THR A 531 5.85 -34.15 11.32
N GLN A 532 6.23 -32.92 11.62
CA GLN A 532 6.92 -32.03 10.70
C GLN A 532 7.77 -31.01 11.45
N TYR A 533 8.65 -30.34 10.72
CA TYR A 533 9.35 -29.17 11.23
C TYR A 533 8.40 -27.97 11.37
N PRO A 534 8.71 -27.01 12.27
CA PRO A 534 7.97 -25.76 12.34
C PRO A 534 8.03 -24.94 11.04
N MET A 535 6.88 -24.37 10.69
CA MET A 535 6.68 -23.49 9.55
C MET A 535 6.63 -22.03 10.02
N MET A 536 7.04 -21.09 9.18
CA MET A 536 6.76 -19.68 9.42
C MET A 536 5.25 -19.42 9.53
N ASP A 537 4.85 -18.49 10.40
CA ASP A 537 3.45 -18.12 10.60
C ASP A 537 2.85 -17.28 9.45
N ARG A 538 3.69 -16.81 8.53
CA ARG A 538 3.33 -15.86 7.45
C ARG A 538 3.93 -16.26 6.11
N ASN A 539 3.37 -15.66 5.05
CA ASN A 539 3.89 -15.82 3.69
C ASN A 539 5.27 -15.17 3.54
N LEU A 540 6.09 -15.67 2.62
CA LEU A 540 7.41 -15.11 2.38
C LEU A 540 7.30 -13.64 1.91
N GLY A 541 8.02 -12.74 2.60
CA GLY A 541 7.96 -11.30 2.35
C GLY A 541 6.74 -10.58 2.94
N ALA A 542 5.92 -11.26 3.76
CA ALA A 542 4.79 -10.62 4.44
C ALA A 542 5.27 -9.72 5.59
N MET A 543 4.52 -8.67 5.89
CA MET A 543 4.80 -7.78 7.01
C MET A 543 4.41 -8.42 8.34
N ALA A 544 3.29 -9.15 8.37
CA ALA A 544 2.75 -9.74 9.60
C ALA A 544 2.14 -11.14 9.37
N GLY A 545 2.10 -11.92 10.44
CA GLY A 545 1.39 -13.20 10.54
C GLY A 545 0.40 -13.14 11.70
N TYR A 546 -0.76 -13.78 11.53
CA TYR A 546 -1.82 -13.77 12.55
C TYR A 546 -2.34 -15.17 12.82
N THR A 547 -2.79 -15.39 14.05
CA THR A 547 -3.47 -16.62 14.49
C THR A 547 -4.99 -16.50 14.41
N ILE A 548 -5.51 -15.29 14.26
CA ILE A 548 -6.93 -14.96 14.05
C ILE A 548 -7.08 -14.07 12.81
N ALA A 549 -8.30 -13.93 12.29
CA ALA A 549 -8.57 -13.02 11.18
C ALA A 549 -8.46 -11.56 11.65
N PRO A 550 -7.60 -10.72 11.02
CA PRO A 550 -7.56 -9.30 11.34
C PRO A 550 -8.87 -8.58 11.00
N SER A 551 -9.29 -7.65 11.85
CA SER A 551 -10.58 -6.95 11.75
C SER A 551 -10.67 -6.01 10.54
N ASP A 552 -9.60 -5.29 10.22
CA ASP A 552 -9.59 -4.33 9.11
C ASP A 552 -8.75 -4.79 7.91
N LYS A 553 -8.97 -4.11 6.78
CA LYS A 553 -8.34 -4.45 5.49
C LYS A 553 -6.84 -4.19 5.46
N LEU A 554 -6.34 -3.20 6.20
CA LEU A 554 -4.92 -2.84 6.20
C LEU A 554 -4.12 -3.95 6.87
N GLU A 555 -4.54 -4.39 8.05
CA GLU A 555 -3.90 -5.52 8.74
C GLU A 555 -4.00 -6.82 7.92
N ARG A 556 -5.13 -7.07 7.24
CA ARG A 556 -5.22 -8.20 6.29
C ARG A 556 -4.21 -8.09 5.14
N SER A 557 -3.95 -6.90 4.60
CA SER A 557 -2.99 -6.73 3.50
C SER A 557 -1.53 -6.99 3.90
N LYS A 558 -1.18 -6.76 5.18
CA LYS A 558 0.16 -7.07 5.72
C LYS A 558 0.52 -8.55 5.65
N THR A 559 -0.48 -9.43 5.52
CA THR A 559 -0.30 -10.88 5.41
C THR A 559 -0.03 -11.39 4.00
N ASN A 560 -0.21 -10.55 2.97
CA ASN A 560 -0.20 -10.97 1.57
C ASN A 560 1.14 -11.65 1.21
N GLY A 561 2.25 -11.01 1.59
CA GLY A 561 3.59 -11.39 1.14
C GLY A 561 3.77 -11.20 -0.36
N PHE A 562 4.81 -11.83 -0.90
CA PHE A 562 5.06 -11.87 -2.34
C PHE A 562 4.58 -13.18 -2.95
N HIS A 563 4.35 -13.14 -4.26
CA HIS A 563 3.94 -14.26 -5.08
C HIS A 563 5.11 -14.74 -5.92
N TYR A 564 5.15 -16.04 -6.24
CA TYR A 564 6.25 -16.66 -6.96
C TYR A 564 5.70 -17.56 -8.06
N GLN A 565 6.27 -17.48 -9.26
CA GLN A 565 6.02 -18.52 -10.27
C GLN A 565 6.71 -19.80 -9.81
N TRP A 566 6.04 -20.94 -9.90
CA TRP A 566 6.56 -22.18 -9.33
C TRP A 566 7.94 -22.51 -9.92
N GLY A 567 8.91 -22.82 -9.05
CA GLY A 567 10.28 -23.12 -9.43
C GLY A 567 11.17 -21.90 -9.71
N ARG A 568 10.66 -20.67 -9.56
CA ARG A 568 11.49 -19.44 -9.56
C ARG A 568 11.81 -18.99 -8.15
N LYS A 569 12.96 -18.32 -8.00
CA LYS A 569 13.37 -17.67 -6.75
C LYS A 569 12.88 -16.23 -6.62
N ASP A 570 12.43 -15.60 -7.72
CA ASP A 570 12.18 -14.17 -7.78
C ASP A 570 10.74 -13.82 -7.35
N PRO A 571 10.56 -12.81 -6.47
CA PRO A 571 9.25 -12.42 -5.98
C PRO A 571 8.50 -11.45 -6.91
N PHE A 572 7.17 -11.56 -6.92
CA PHE A 572 6.22 -10.66 -7.60
C PHE A 572 5.25 -10.04 -6.59
N PRO A 573 4.93 -8.74 -6.70
CA PRO A 573 4.07 -8.06 -5.73
C PRO A 573 2.65 -8.61 -5.78
N SER A 574 2.00 -8.61 -4.62
CA SER A 574 0.58 -8.94 -4.48
C SER A 574 -0.31 -7.70 -4.68
N THR A 575 -1.60 -7.87 -4.41
CA THR A 575 -2.55 -6.76 -4.36
C THR A 575 -2.30 -5.88 -3.15
N TYR A 576 -2.62 -4.59 -3.29
CA TYR A 576 -2.62 -3.63 -2.19
C TYR A 576 -3.64 -2.53 -2.54
N SER A 577 -4.85 -2.65 -1.98
CA SER A 577 -5.95 -1.75 -2.34
C SER A 577 -7.07 -1.73 -1.32
N SER A 578 -7.58 -0.54 -1.02
CA SER A 578 -8.81 -0.33 -0.24
C SER A 578 -10.06 -0.85 -0.97
N LYS A 579 -10.09 -0.75 -2.31
CA LYS A 579 -11.23 -1.04 -3.19
C LYS A 579 -11.60 -2.52 -3.24
N SER A 580 -10.67 -3.40 -2.86
CA SER A 580 -10.90 -4.86 -2.80
C SER A 580 -11.47 -5.46 -4.10
N PRO A 581 -10.86 -5.17 -5.28
CA PRO A 581 -11.36 -5.68 -6.55
C PRO A 581 -11.30 -7.21 -6.59
N THR A 582 -12.13 -7.86 -7.41
CA THR A 582 -12.05 -9.32 -7.66
C THR A 582 -10.95 -9.70 -8.64
N SER A 583 -10.60 -8.78 -9.54
CA SER A 583 -9.55 -8.94 -10.56
C SER A 583 -8.88 -7.61 -10.91
N ILE A 584 -7.64 -7.66 -11.36
CA ILE A 584 -6.85 -6.52 -11.82
C ILE A 584 -6.20 -6.87 -13.16
N VAL A 585 -6.32 -5.96 -14.13
CA VAL A 585 -5.54 -6.02 -15.38
C VAL A 585 -4.12 -5.55 -15.06
N VAL A 586 -3.16 -6.47 -15.18
CA VAL A 586 -1.75 -6.18 -14.90
C VAL A 586 -1.11 -5.55 -16.12
N ASN A 587 -0.68 -4.30 -15.95
CA ASN A 587 -0.08 -3.53 -17.02
C ASN A 587 1.39 -3.92 -17.25
N SER A 588 1.83 -3.77 -18.50
CA SER A 588 3.25 -3.87 -18.89
C SER A 588 3.72 -2.49 -19.33
N GLY A 589 4.80 -1.97 -18.75
CA GLY A 589 5.34 -0.67 -19.13
C GLY A 589 4.62 0.55 -18.54
N GLN A 590 3.66 0.36 -17.63
CA GLN A 590 3.07 1.41 -16.79
C GLN A 590 2.67 0.85 -15.42
N LEU A 591 2.34 1.74 -14.48
CA LEU A 591 1.86 1.34 -13.15
C LEU A 591 0.57 0.52 -13.26
N THR A 592 0.38 -0.40 -12.30
CA THR A 592 -0.82 -1.24 -12.22
C THR A 592 -1.63 -0.83 -10.98
N PRO A 593 -2.77 -0.13 -11.15
CA PRO A 593 -3.63 0.24 -10.02
C PRO A 593 -4.08 -0.98 -9.21
N GLY A 594 -4.06 -0.85 -7.88
CA GLY A 594 -4.49 -1.88 -6.94
C GLY A 594 -3.47 -3.00 -6.66
N MET A 595 -2.28 -2.94 -7.27
CA MET A 595 -1.14 -3.77 -6.89
C MET A 595 -0.18 -3.01 -5.98
N LEU A 596 0.56 -3.74 -5.15
CA LEU A 596 1.66 -3.17 -4.37
C LEU A 596 2.69 -2.56 -5.34
N ASN A 597 2.95 -1.26 -5.19
CA ASN A 597 3.95 -0.58 -6.00
C ASN A 597 5.37 -0.92 -5.52
N LEU A 598 6.28 -0.91 -6.47
CA LEU A 598 7.71 -1.02 -6.25
C LEU A 598 8.34 0.29 -6.67
N TYR A 599 9.44 0.65 -6.02
CA TYR A 599 10.17 1.89 -6.20
C TYR A 599 11.58 1.60 -6.68
N GLN A 600 12.12 2.53 -7.46
CA GLN A 600 13.50 2.55 -7.90
C GLN A 600 14.44 2.77 -6.70
N PRO A 601 15.75 2.57 -6.89
CA PRO A 601 16.78 2.81 -5.86
C PRO A 601 16.81 4.22 -5.28
N ASP A 602 16.23 5.21 -5.97
CA ASP A 602 16.04 6.57 -5.44
C ASP A 602 14.96 6.67 -4.34
N GLY A 603 14.13 5.63 -4.18
CA GLY A 603 13.02 5.60 -3.23
C GLY A 603 11.86 6.54 -3.56
N VAL A 604 11.83 7.10 -4.78
CA VAL A 604 10.83 8.09 -5.20
C VAL A 604 10.17 7.70 -6.51
N SER A 605 10.96 7.35 -7.52
CA SER A 605 10.46 6.97 -8.83
C SER A 605 9.88 5.56 -8.77
N TYR A 606 8.77 5.33 -9.46
CA TYR A 606 8.20 3.99 -9.54
C TYR A 606 9.07 3.04 -10.37
N PHE A 607 9.18 1.81 -9.89
CA PHE A 607 9.69 0.69 -10.67
C PHE A 607 8.55 0.09 -11.50
N ILE A 608 8.65 0.23 -12.82
CA ILE A 608 7.63 -0.23 -13.75
C ILE A 608 7.94 -1.67 -14.18
N ARG A 609 7.07 -2.60 -13.77
CA ARG A 609 7.18 -4.01 -14.15
C ARG A 609 6.82 -4.22 -15.62
N LYS A 610 7.35 -5.31 -16.16
CA LYS A 610 7.02 -5.83 -17.48
C LYS A 610 6.45 -7.23 -17.34
N ASN A 611 5.67 -7.62 -18.34
CA ASN A 611 5.22 -8.98 -18.53
C ASN A 611 5.44 -9.37 -19.99
N VAL A 612 5.58 -10.68 -20.24
CA VAL A 612 5.73 -11.25 -21.58
C VAL A 612 4.85 -12.48 -21.75
N THR A 613 4.30 -12.64 -22.94
CA THR A 613 3.50 -13.80 -23.34
C THR A 613 4.33 -14.83 -24.11
N SER A 614 5.54 -15.11 -23.63
CA SER A 614 6.49 -16.06 -24.23
C SER A 614 7.15 -16.92 -23.16
N LEU A 615 7.73 -18.04 -23.57
CA LEU A 615 8.52 -18.90 -22.67
C LEU A 615 9.93 -18.35 -22.51
N TYR A 616 10.44 -18.42 -21.29
CA TYR A 616 11.84 -18.16 -20.98
C TYR A 616 12.63 -19.45 -20.80
N THR A 617 13.93 -19.42 -21.10
CA THR A 617 14.89 -20.34 -20.48
C THR A 617 15.08 -19.98 -19.01
N ILE A 618 15.65 -20.87 -18.21
CA ILE A 618 16.00 -20.57 -16.82
C ILE A 618 16.93 -19.34 -16.76
N LEU A 619 17.94 -19.28 -17.62
CA LEU A 619 18.86 -18.14 -17.70
C LEU A 619 18.12 -16.83 -17.99
N GLN A 620 17.22 -16.82 -18.98
CA GLN A 620 16.44 -15.62 -19.32
C GLN A 620 15.57 -15.14 -18.16
N ALA A 621 14.95 -16.06 -17.41
CA ALA A 621 14.16 -15.70 -16.25
C ALA A 621 15.00 -15.05 -15.14
N PHE A 622 16.22 -15.54 -14.93
CA PHE A 622 17.14 -14.99 -13.93
C PHE A 622 17.76 -13.65 -14.37
N GLN A 623 17.97 -13.47 -15.69
CA GLN A 623 18.33 -12.20 -16.29
C GLN A 623 17.19 -11.17 -16.23
N ASN A 624 15.94 -11.62 -16.08
CA ASN A 624 14.73 -10.80 -16.04
C ASN A 624 13.89 -11.11 -14.78
N PRO A 625 14.44 -10.88 -13.58
CA PRO A 625 13.84 -11.36 -12.33
C PRO A 625 12.51 -10.68 -11.99
N THR A 626 12.21 -9.52 -12.59
CA THR A 626 10.96 -8.77 -12.37
C THR A 626 9.90 -8.98 -13.44
N VAL A 627 10.19 -9.82 -14.44
CA VAL A 627 9.29 -10.07 -15.57
C VAL A 627 8.53 -11.36 -15.35
N ILE A 628 7.20 -11.27 -15.32
CA ILE A 628 6.35 -12.47 -15.44
C ILE A 628 6.37 -12.93 -16.89
N ALA A 629 6.76 -14.19 -17.09
CA ALA A 629 6.67 -14.89 -18.37
C ALA A 629 5.54 -15.92 -18.30
N ALA A 630 4.65 -15.95 -19.29
CA ALA A 630 3.58 -16.94 -19.33
C ALA A 630 3.21 -17.28 -20.78
N SER A 631 3.27 -18.57 -21.15
CA SER A 631 2.77 -19.07 -22.43
C SER A 631 2.28 -20.50 -22.27
N GLY A 632 1.02 -20.76 -22.61
CA GLY A 632 0.38 -22.04 -22.26
C GLY A 632 0.46 -22.27 -20.75
N ALA A 633 0.57 -23.52 -20.29
CA ALA A 633 0.60 -23.88 -18.87
C ALA A 633 1.97 -23.68 -18.19
N THR A 634 2.91 -22.91 -18.73
CA THR A 634 4.23 -22.74 -18.11
C THR A 634 4.86 -21.37 -18.41
N TRP A 635 5.86 -21.00 -17.61
CA TRP A 635 6.72 -19.83 -17.84
C TRP A 635 8.03 -20.21 -18.55
N SER A 636 8.42 -21.49 -18.54
CA SER A 636 9.66 -21.97 -19.14
C SER A 636 9.52 -23.32 -19.83
N ASN A 637 10.24 -23.46 -20.95
CA ASN A 637 10.45 -24.74 -21.64
C ASN A 637 11.46 -25.67 -20.95
N GLN A 638 12.12 -25.18 -19.89
CA GLN A 638 13.08 -25.90 -19.06
C GLN A 638 12.53 -26.16 -17.64
N CYS A 639 11.22 -25.94 -17.44
CA CYS A 639 10.58 -26.22 -16.16
C CYS A 639 10.58 -27.74 -15.90
N THR A 640 11.20 -28.17 -14.80
CA THR A 640 11.21 -29.57 -14.34
C THR A 640 10.50 -29.68 -12.99
N ARG A 641 10.34 -30.90 -12.47
CA ARG A 641 9.82 -31.12 -11.10
C ARG A 641 10.87 -30.86 -10.01
N ASP A 642 12.14 -30.76 -10.38
CA ASP A 642 13.27 -30.69 -9.45
C ASP A 642 13.83 -29.26 -9.36
N LEU A 643 12.94 -28.26 -9.47
CA LEU A 643 13.32 -26.86 -9.31
C LEU A 643 13.46 -26.55 -7.83
N TRP A 644 12.39 -26.40 -7.03
CA TRP A 644 12.57 -26.02 -5.62
C TRP A 644 13.17 -27.10 -4.73
N ASN A 645 12.97 -28.38 -5.04
CA ASN A 645 13.60 -29.50 -4.35
C ASN A 645 14.31 -30.44 -5.31
N ASP A 646 15.35 -31.12 -4.85
CA ASP A 646 16.00 -32.21 -5.57
C ASP A 646 15.31 -33.56 -5.30
N SER A 647 15.81 -34.61 -5.95
CA SER A 647 15.32 -35.98 -5.79
C SER A 647 15.56 -36.59 -4.39
N GLN A 648 16.35 -35.93 -3.54
CA GLN A 648 16.64 -36.31 -2.16
C GLN A 648 15.86 -35.42 -1.16
N ASP A 649 14.86 -34.66 -1.63
CA ASP A 649 14.06 -33.71 -0.84
C ASP A 649 14.87 -32.53 -0.26
N ASN A 650 16.07 -32.26 -0.75
CA ASN A 650 16.81 -31.07 -0.34
C ASN A 650 16.36 -29.86 -1.16
N LYS A 651 16.40 -28.67 -0.55
CA LYS A 651 16.19 -27.44 -1.30
C LYS A 651 17.32 -27.20 -2.31
N THR A 652 17.02 -26.55 -3.42
CA THR A 652 18.00 -26.23 -4.46
C THR A 652 18.26 -24.72 -4.54
N VAL A 653 19.16 -24.29 -5.45
CA VAL A 653 19.41 -22.88 -5.79
C VAL A 653 18.20 -22.13 -6.36
N TYR A 654 17.09 -22.81 -6.69
CA TYR A 654 15.84 -22.18 -7.14
C TYR A 654 14.89 -21.84 -5.99
N ASP A 655 15.09 -22.43 -4.81
CA ASP A 655 14.22 -22.24 -3.65
C ASP A 655 14.33 -20.77 -3.14
N PRO A 656 13.21 -20.05 -3.02
CA PRO A 656 13.19 -18.63 -2.63
C PRO A 656 13.42 -18.41 -1.13
N CYS A 657 13.35 -19.43 -0.29
CA CYS A 657 13.36 -19.27 1.16
C CYS A 657 14.75 -18.89 1.71
N PRO A 658 14.79 -18.25 2.90
CA PRO A 658 16.04 -17.89 3.56
C PRO A 658 16.91 -19.09 3.97
N ALA A 659 18.14 -18.82 4.41
CA ALA A 659 19.04 -19.86 4.91
C ALA A 659 18.42 -20.58 6.12
N GLY A 660 18.46 -21.93 6.12
CA GLY A 660 17.80 -22.77 7.13
C GLY A 660 16.32 -23.03 6.89
N TRP A 661 15.77 -22.48 5.81
CA TRP A 661 14.37 -22.65 5.42
C TRP A 661 14.26 -23.16 3.97
N ARG A 662 13.13 -23.79 3.66
CA ARG A 662 12.75 -24.29 2.32
C ARG A 662 11.24 -24.15 2.10
N VAL A 663 10.79 -24.23 0.85
CA VAL A 663 9.35 -24.22 0.55
C VAL A 663 8.65 -25.42 1.20
N ALA A 664 7.47 -25.18 1.79
CA ALA A 664 6.68 -26.24 2.41
C ALA A 664 6.27 -27.34 1.41
N SER A 665 6.14 -28.57 1.89
CA SER A 665 5.63 -29.71 1.10
C SER A 665 4.12 -29.76 1.19
N LYS A 666 3.48 -30.42 0.20
CA LYS A 666 2.07 -30.81 0.30
C LYS A 666 1.74 -31.51 1.62
N VAL A 667 2.62 -32.39 2.11
CA VAL A 667 2.35 -33.15 3.35
C VAL A 667 2.31 -32.24 4.58
N ASN A 668 2.94 -31.06 4.50
CA ASN A 668 2.97 -30.12 5.60
C ASN A 668 1.65 -29.40 5.84
N TYR A 669 0.71 -29.49 4.91
CA TYR A 669 -0.63 -28.89 5.04
C TYR A 669 -1.71 -29.91 5.42
N LEU A 670 -1.37 -31.21 5.52
CA LEU A 670 -2.31 -32.25 5.94
C LEU A 670 -2.97 -32.03 7.31
N PRO A 671 -2.29 -31.45 8.33
CA PRO A 671 -2.91 -31.16 9.62
C PRO A 671 -4.12 -30.22 9.57
N PHE A 672 -4.33 -29.49 8.47
CA PHE A 672 -5.52 -28.64 8.30
C PHE A 672 -6.80 -29.40 7.96
N PHE A 673 -6.70 -30.70 7.62
CA PHE A 673 -7.85 -31.50 7.21
C PHE A 673 -8.31 -32.40 8.35
N THR A 674 -9.61 -32.42 8.61
CA THR A 674 -10.21 -33.21 9.71
C THR A 674 -10.11 -34.72 9.47
N ASN A 675 -10.06 -35.16 8.21
CA ASN A 675 -9.81 -36.55 7.82
C ASN A 675 -8.29 -36.84 7.86
N SER A 676 -7.82 -37.55 8.88
CA SER A 676 -6.40 -37.89 9.06
C SER A 676 -5.80 -38.77 7.95
N SER A 677 -6.65 -39.47 7.18
CA SER A 677 -6.27 -40.31 6.05
C SER A 677 -6.22 -39.56 4.71
N TYR A 678 -6.57 -38.26 4.69
CA TYR A 678 -6.48 -37.45 3.49
C TYR A 678 -5.03 -37.30 3.01
N THR A 679 -4.83 -37.24 1.69
CA THR A 679 -3.53 -37.05 1.04
C THR A 679 -3.57 -35.88 0.07
N GLU A 680 -4.43 -35.94 -0.94
CA GLU A 680 -4.61 -34.91 -1.98
C GLU A 680 -5.92 -35.15 -2.75
N SER A 681 -6.41 -34.12 -3.44
CA SER A 681 -7.57 -34.19 -4.33
C SER A 681 -7.60 -32.98 -5.26
N ASN A 682 -8.00 -33.17 -6.52
CA ASN A 682 -7.91 -32.11 -7.52
C ASN A 682 -9.13 -31.19 -7.62
N ASP A 683 -10.32 -31.68 -7.23
CA ASP A 683 -11.58 -30.92 -7.37
C ASP A 683 -12.59 -31.29 -6.27
N ASP A 684 -12.12 -31.39 -5.02
CA ASP A 684 -13.00 -31.72 -3.90
C ASP A 684 -13.02 -30.63 -2.83
N VAL A 685 -14.16 -30.54 -2.16
CA VAL A 685 -14.35 -29.71 -0.97
C VAL A 685 -14.16 -30.59 0.25
N GLN A 686 -12.91 -30.76 0.68
CA GLN A 686 -12.59 -31.53 1.88
C GLN A 686 -12.97 -30.78 3.16
N ALA A 687 -13.25 -31.53 4.22
CA ALA A 687 -13.53 -30.98 5.53
C ALA A 687 -12.24 -30.51 6.22
N MET A 688 -12.10 -29.20 6.40
CA MET A 688 -10.95 -28.57 7.06
C MET A 688 -11.27 -28.18 8.52
N ASN A 689 -10.24 -28.10 9.34
CA ASN A 689 -10.30 -27.73 10.76
C ASN A 689 -10.35 -26.20 10.92
N LEU A 690 -11.44 -25.59 10.44
CA LEU A 690 -11.62 -24.14 10.36
C LEU A 690 -12.17 -23.54 11.66
N ALA A 691 -11.53 -22.49 12.16
CA ALA A 691 -12.02 -21.67 13.27
C ALA A 691 -13.08 -20.65 12.84
N ASN A 692 -13.05 -20.22 11.57
CA ASN A 692 -13.92 -19.16 11.03
C ASN A 692 -14.77 -19.64 9.83
N SER A 693 -15.25 -20.88 9.89
CA SER A 693 -15.97 -21.54 8.78
C SER A 693 -17.19 -20.75 8.27
N SER A 694 -17.85 -19.97 9.13
CA SER A 694 -19.01 -19.15 8.79
C SER A 694 -18.69 -17.73 8.30
N SER A 695 -17.41 -17.32 8.29
CA SER A 695 -17.02 -15.93 8.01
C SER A 695 -15.83 -15.76 7.08
N LEU A 696 -15.39 -16.82 6.40
CA LEU A 696 -14.27 -16.82 5.44
C LEU A 696 -14.27 -15.61 4.47
N GLU A 697 -15.43 -15.29 3.89
CA GLU A 697 -15.56 -14.17 2.94
C GLU A 697 -15.39 -12.81 3.62
N ARG A 698 -16.10 -12.59 4.74
CA ARG A 698 -16.02 -11.34 5.52
C ARG A 698 -14.60 -11.11 6.04
N ASP A 699 -13.99 -12.18 6.53
CA ASP A 699 -12.66 -12.19 7.09
C ASP A 699 -11.57 -12.17 6.00
N GLY A 700 -11.96 -12.32 4.71
CA GLY A 700 -11.05 -12.33 3.58
C GLY A 700 -10.00 -13.45 3.63
N GLY A 701 -10.24 -14.52 4.36
CA GLY A 701 -9.27 -15.57 4.60
C GLY A 701 -9.76 -16.66 5.55
N ALA A 702 -8.96 -17.71 5.68
CA ALA A 702 -9.24 -18.86 6.53
C ALA A 702 -8.37 -18.83 7.79
N VAL A 703 -8.99 -19.08 8.95
CA VAL A 703 -8.29 -19.39 10.20
C VAL A 703 -8.38 -20.89 10.43
N LEU A 704 -7.23 -21.55 10.50
CA LEU A 704 -7.12 -23.01 10.56
C LEU A 704 -6.46 -23.44 11.86
N TYR A 705 -7.09 -24.34 12.60
CA TYR A 705 -6.48 -25.05 13.71
C TYR A 705 -5.54 -26.13 13.19
N PHE A 706 -4.44 -26.35 13.90
CA PHE A 706 -3.40 -27.28 13.48
C PHE A 706 -2.90 -28.26 14.55
N GLU A 707 -3.45 -28.22 15.76
CA GLU A 707 -3.06 -29.12 16.87
C GLU A 707 -4.17 -30.13 17.17
N ASP A 708 -5.38 -29.63 17.47
CA ASP A 708 -6.53 -30.44 17.85
C ASP A 708 -7.75 -30.12 16.99
N GLN A 709 -8.73 -31.04 16.96
CA GLN A 709 -9.97 -30.79 16.25
C GLN A 709 -10.75 -29.64 16.93
N SER A 710 -10.94 -28.54 16.20
CA SER A 710 -11.66 -27.35 16.65
C SER A 710 -11.06 -26.62 17.87
N SER A 711 -9.76 -26.83 18.16
CA SER A 711 -9.04 -26.16 19.24
C SER A 711 -7.53 -26.13 19.03
N GLY A 712 -6.81 -25.49 19.95
CA GLY A 712 -5.35 -25.38 19.92
C GLY A 712 -4.85 -24.21 19.06
N GLY A 713 -3.57 -24.27 18.68
CA GLY A 713 -2.92 -23.29 17.82
C GLY A 713 -3.59 -23.13 16.46
N SER A 714 -3.64 -21.89 15.98
CA SER A 714 -4.27 -21.52 14.72
C SER A 714 -3.43 -20.59 13.85
N THR A 715 -3.71 -20.58 12.55
CA THR A 715 -3.01 -19.72 11.58
C THR A 715 -4.01 -19.10 10.60
N TYR A 716 -3.78 -17.85 10.24
CA TYR A 716 -4.58 -17.12 9.25
C TYR A 716 -3.95 -17.17 7.86
N ILE A 717 -4.72 -17.59 6.86
CA ILE A 717 -4.35 -17.64 5.45
C ILE A 717 -5.26 -16.70 4.66
N ARG A 718 -4.67 -15.67 4.07
CA ARG A 718 -5.36 -14.64 3.30
C ARG A 718 -5.77 -15.13 1.92
N PHE A 719 -6.95 -14.73 1.49
CA PHE A 719 -7.42 -14.91 0.11
C PHE A 719 -6.87 -13.82 -0.82
N THR A 720 -5.57 -13.92 -1.11
CA THR A 720 -4.85 -12.93 -1.91
C THR A 720 -5.25 -12.94 -3.39
N GLY A 721 -5.90 -14.00 -3.89
CA GLY A 721 -5.97 -14.27 -5.33
C GLY A 721 -4.59 -14.64 -5.88
N TYR A 722 -4.41 -14.54 -7.20
CA TYR A 722 -3.09 -14.77 -7.81
C TYR A 722 -2.98 -14.20 -9.22
N GLN A 723 -1.75 -14.04 -9.70
CA GLN A 723 -1.50 -13.70 -11.10
C GLN A 723 -1.52 -14.97 -11.95
N GLU A 724 -2.65 -15.21 -12.63
CA GLU A 724 -2.92 -16.39 -13.46
C GLU A 724 -2.28 -16.28 -14.85
N TYR A 725 -2.26 -15.07 -15.40
CA TYR A 725 -1.68 -14.77 -16.71
C TYR A 725 -0.69 -13.61 -16.60
N ALA A 726 0.11 -13.43 -17.67
CA ALA A 726 1.04 -12.31 -17.79
C ALA A 726 0.38 -10.95 -17.45
N ASN A 727 -0.88 -10.76 -17.84
CA ASN A 727 -1.63 -9.51 -17.71
C ASN A 727 -2.87 -9.59 -16.80
N ALA A 728 -3.06 -10.65 -16.00
CA ALA A 728 -4.29 -10.81 -15.21
C ALA A 728 -4.01 -11.36 -13.80
N PHE A 729 -4.42 -10.57 -12.81
CA PHE A 729 -4.45 -10.97 -11.40
C PHE A 729 -5.90 -11.19 -10.99
N ASN A 730 -6.26 -12.42 -10.60
CA ASN A 730 -7.64 -12.86 -10.47
C ASN A 730 -7.95 -13.41 -9.07
N TYR A 731 -9.25 -13.52 -8.78
CA TYR A 731 -9.83 -14.22 -7.63
C TYR A 731 -9.45 -13.65 -6.25
N ILE A 732 -9.14 -12.36 -6.21
CA ILE A 732 -8.85 -11.61 -4.98
C ILE A 732 -10.07 -11.70 -4.05
N ASN A 733 -9.85 -11.94 -2.75
CA ASN A 733 -10.88 -12.21 -1.74
C ASN A 733 -11.73 -13.47 -1.96
N GLY A 734 -11.56 -14.19 -3.07
CA GLY A 734 -12.27 -15.42 -3.37
C GLY A 734 -11.46 -16.68 -3.10
N MET A 735 -10.13 -16.56 -3.09
CA MET A 735 -9.23 -17.71 -3.13
C MET A 735 -7.89 -17.43 -2.42
N GLY A 736 -7.43 -18.42 -1.64
CA GLY A 736 -6.09 -18.48 -1.07
C GLY A 736 -5.38 -19.75 -1.50
N ASN A 737 -4.21 -19.59 -2.11
CA ASN A 737 -3.31 -20.68 -2.47
C ASN A 737 -1.97 -20.54 -1.76
N LEU A 738 -1.37 -21.66 -1.37
CA LEU A 738 0.03 -21.71 -0.94
C LEU A 738 0.76 -22.76 -1.75
N TRP A 739 1.81 -22.34 -2.46
CA TRP A 739 2.63 -23.27 -3.22
C TRP A 739 3.25 -24.35 -2.33
N CYS A 740 3.33 -25.55 -2.87
CA CYS A 740 4.12 -26.65 -2.33
C CYS A 740 5.39 -26.83 -3.17
N ARG A 741 6.46 -27.36 -2.56
CA ARG A 741 7.74 -27.52 -3.23
C ARG A 741 7.74 -28.56 -4.35
N GLU A 742 6.79 -29.49 -4.35
CA GLU A 742 6.76 -30.62 -5.27
C GLU A 742 6.07 -30.33 -6.61
N GLY A 743 6.66 -30.87 -7.68
CA GLY A 743 5.97 -31.04 -8.95
C GLY A 743 5.12 -32.31 -8.99
N LYS A 744 4.09 -32.32 -9.85
CA LYS A 744 3.26 -33.52 -10.04
C LYS A 744 4.05 -34.60 -10.79
N ALA A 745 4.02 -35.82 -10.27
CA ALA A 745 4.74 -36.94 -10.87
C ALA A 745 4.18 -37.26 -12.26
N GLY A 746 5.07 -37.40 -13.26
CA GLY A 746 4.68 -37.67 -14.64
C GLY A 746 4.08 -36.48 -15.39
N ASP A 747 3.98 -35.30 -14.77
CA ASP A 747 3.31 -34.13 -15.32
C ASP A 747 4.12 -32.84 -15.08
N VAL A 748 4.84 -32.40 -16.10
CA VAL A 748 5.63 -31.17 -16.05
C VAL A 748 4.77 -29.91 -16.14
N GLY A 749 3.50 -30.04 -16.56
CA GLY A 749 2.55 -28.93 -16.71
C GLY A 749 1.89 -28.52 -15.40
N HIS A 750 1.91 -29.39 -14.38
CA HIS A 750 1.21 -29.10 -13.12
C HIS A 750 2.03 -29.34 -11.86
N LYS A 751 1.67 -28.63 -10.78
CA LYS A 751 2.39 -28.50 -9.51
C LYS A 751 1.40 -28.51 -8.34
N TYR A 752 1.89 -28.82 -7.14
CA TYR A 752 1.05 -28.87 -5.96
C TYR A 752 0.89 -27.51 -5.27
N ALA A 753 -0.33 -27.20 -4.87
CA ALA A 753 -0.61 -26.11 -3.94
C ALA A 753 -1.72 -26.53 -2.95
N PHE A 754 -1.63 -26.00 -1.73
CA PHE A 754 -2.74 -25.98 -0.79
C PHE A 754 -3.73 -24.89 -1.22
N SER A 755 -5.01 -25.21 -1.29
CA SER A 755 -6.03 -24.34 -1.90
C SER A 755 -7.31 -24.26 -1.07
N ILE A 756 -7.77 -23.03 -0.87
CA ILE A 756 -9.09 -22.70 -0.34
C ILE A 756 -9.76 -21.73 -1.31
N VAL A 757 -10.90 -22.13 -1.86
CA VAL A 757 -11.70 -21.35 -2.80
C VAL A 757 -13.13 -21.27 -2.27
N LEU A 758 -13.66 -20.05 -2.22
CA LEU A 758 -15.05 -19.80 -1.85
C LEU A 758 -16.01 -20.22 -2.99
N PRO A 759 -17.15 -20.84 -2.66
CA PRO A 759 -18.19 -21.12 -3.64
C PRO A 759 -18.64 -19.86 -4.39
N GLY A 760 -18.88 -19.99 -5.70
CA GLY A 760 -19.34 -18.89 -6.55
C GLY A 760 -18.33 -17.77 -6.84
N LYS A 761 -17.11 -17.83 -6.30
CA LYS A 761 -16.08 -16.79 -6.52
C LYS A 761 -15.11 -17.09 -7.65
N VAL A 762 -15.03 -18.35 -8.09
CA VAL A 762 -14.08 -18.82 -9.10
C VAL A 762 -14.79 -19.74 -10.08
N GLY A 763 -14.71 -19.42 -11.37
CA GLY A 763 -15.50 -20.11 -12.40
C GLY A 763 -15.20 -21.61 -12.51
N PHE A 764 -13.92 -22.02 -12.45
CA PHE A 764 -13.53 -23.43 -12.53
C PHE A 764 -13.81 -24.23 -11.24
N ALA A 765 -14.10 -23.53 -10.13
CA ALA A 765 -14.34 -24.13 -8.82
C ALA A 765 -15.63 -23.55 -8.21
N ASN A 766 -16.72 -23.56 -8.97
CA ASN A 766 -17.97 -22.90 -8.57
C ASN A 766 -18.57 -23.48 -7.28
N LYS A 767 -18.37 -24.78 -7.01
CA LYS A 767 -18.76 -25.44 -5.75
C LYS A 767 -17.85 -25.10 -4.55
N GLY A 768 -16.80 -24.29 -4.78
CA GLY A 768 -15.67 -24.11 -3.87
C GLY A 768 -14.62 -25.20 -4.07
N LEU A 769 -13.47 -25.03 -3.43
CA LEU A 769 -12.35 -25.98 -3.42
C LEU A 769 -11.68 -25.91 -2.06
N ARG A 770 -11.42 -27.06 -1.43
CA ARG A 770 -10.68 -27.14 -0.17
C ARG A 770 -9.83 -28.40 -0.22
N CYS A 771 -8.60 -28.27 -0.68
CA CYS A 771 -7.75 -29.43 -0.96
C CYS A 771 -6.27 -29.06 -1.06
N ILE A 772 -5.46 -30.11 -1.21
CA ILE A 772 -4.14 -30.00 -1.83
C ILE A 772 -4.32 -30.53 -3.26
N SER A 773 -4.16 -29.66 -4.25
CA SER A 773 -4.37 -29.98 -5.67
C SER A 773 -3.06 -29.98 -6.43
N GLY A 774 -2.91 -30.95 -7.32
CA GLY A 774 -1.78 -31.08 -8.23
C GLY A 774 -2.03 -30.49 -9.62
N GLU A 775 -3.07 -29.66 -9.80
CA GLU A 775 -3.51 -29.13 -11.11
C GLU A 775 -3.07 -27.68 -11.37
N TRP A 776 -2.19 -27.12 -10.54
CA TRP A 776 -1.76 -25.73 -10.68
C TRP A 776 -0.63 -25.60 -11.68
N THR A 777 -0.67 -24.56 -12.51
CA THR A 777 0.30 -24.42 -13.60
C THR A 777 1.52 -23.63 -13.11
N PRO A 778 2.75 -24.01 -13.46
CA PRO A 778 3.94 -23.31 -12.98
C PRO A 778 3.98 -21.83 -13.37
N ARG A 779 3.27 -21.42 -14.43
CA ARG A 779 3.13 -19.99 -14.81
C ARG A 779 2.45 -19.15 -13.73
N ASP A 780 1.60 -19.76 -12.90
CA ASP A 780 0.80 -19.06 -11.90
C ASP A 780 1.71 -18.50 -10.81
N ALA A 781 1.46 -17.27 -10.38
CA ALA A 781 2.19 -16.67 -9.26
C ALA A 781 1.34 -16.72 -7.98
N HIS A 782 1.58 -17.70 -7.12
CA HIS A 782 0.94 -17.85 -5.80
C HIS A 782 1.91 -17.47 -4.67
N PRO A 783 1.40 -17.09 -3.48
CA PRO A 783 2.24 -16.98 -2.31
C PRO A 783 2.69 -18.37 -1.82
N LEU A 784 3.67 -18.37 -0.91
CA LEU A 784 4.21 -19.57 -0.29
C LEU A 784 4.63 -19.30 1.15
N ARG A 785 4.78 -20.37 1.93
CA ARG A 785 5.39 -20.35 3.25
C ARG A 785 6.64 -21.20 3.30
N CYS A 786 7.56 -20.79 4.14
CA CYS A 786 8.80 -21.51 4.37
C CYS A 786 8.71 -22.35 5.64
N ILE A 787 9.22 -23.57 5.56
CA ILE A 787 9.40 -24.53 6.65
C ILE A 787 10.89 -24.74 6.89
N GLN A 788 11.30 -25.09 8.10
CA GLN A 788 12.72 -25.36 8.35
C GLN A 788 13.23 -26.52 7.50
N ASP A 789 14.51 -26.45 7.14
CA ASP A 789 15.16 -27.44 6.27
C ASP A 789 15.76 -28.64 7.00
N ARG A 790 15.83 -28.61 8.34
CA ARG A 790 16.46 -29.64 9.17
C ARG A 790 16.00 -29.62 10.62
#